data_AF-A0A0W0UZS7-F1
#
_entry.id   AF-A0A0W0UZS7-F1
#
_cell.length_a   1.000
_cell.length_b   1.000
_cell.length_c   1.000
_cell.angle_alpha   90.00
_cell.angle_beta   90.00
_cell.angle_gamma   90.00
#
_symmetry.space_group_name_H-M   'P 1'
#
loop_
_entity.id
_entity.type
_entity.pdbx_description
1 polymer ?
#
loop_
_entity_poly.entity_id
_entity_poly.type
_entity_poly.pdbx_seq_one_letter_code
_entity_poly.pdbx_strand_id
1 'polypeptide(L)'
;MATFTTFCFGTGESRRMPLKNIISQFSEACEGDFAVFDGPSALGKEVESNSIEATRQVLKWLENQTTTDNNLNLAGFSRGSVTCIRIANELKKLELYLEHYSDTLNDRQRLLLDKLKGLKINIFANDPVAGLSDKSVIESRVIPSNVKNYVAILQRDEMRKDFKPQDMSRAIVASEQTKVSMLPMYGNHSDNTKHKSDKLGSGPKIIWQSLFSFLTQHGTQFKRGAIPQISRNEGPYIDIKPVKDSAQLLSGFEEHHAQRNDYLKSGQVVKLLDGIPVPRKKRSLNNHLEFYVRDSNFFINQLEREVFKVTYPQVFNYLFEQNQNDPRFPKRASDESEHRLEVIEELRSIREKHPKLFARLASRGVAVDRENNIILGQPHGKYMLESCQTLQQMFPGMVPDTIREQNHIFGPLERLEKDVYRMVFRYLREKSEFSPFSARSRSTLAIEIREHIQTIVNEPIKDQDNYSAEQIAQIKQEQILDYLEKEYIELVKSNSMSELCPMLKKLLHRYGQDYVIQEQKSILRSAAASASYIAFSLVKEAVGLVLNLGYIGGGMLSVIGTLLQDMGKRLSHIVGGFGSNIALNIVKAPFLAISALLQGVGFVIRQSFGLKPLAKLADDGIRFLRDQTSAAILGTEVIKTESSSPHKTNQSNESPESAKVGKIKFSEFKEKFNKVNEEKKDPLLDTGTSDEIIPTT
;
A
#
# COMPACT_ATOMS: atom_id res chain seq x y z
N MET A 1 13.10 -10.29 -26.87
CA MET A 1 12.56 -9.30 -25.92
C MET A 1 13.66 -8.32 -25.60
N ALA A 2 13.50 -7.06 -25.98
CA ALA A 2 14.46 -6.01 -25.64
C ALA A 2 14.18 -5.46 -24.24
N THR A 3 15.22 -4.93 -23.59
CA THR A 3 15.12 -4.33 -22.25
C THR A 3 15.68 -2.92 -22.26
N PHE A 4 14.93 -1.97 -21.72
CA PHE A 4 15.39 -0.62 -21.42
C PHE A 4 15.42 -0.41 -19.90
N THR A 5 16.50 0.17 -19.38
CA THR A 5 16.60 0.46 -17.94
C THR A 5 16.75 1.95 -17.68
N THR A 6 15.94 2.49 -16.78
CA THR A 6 16.03 3.88 -16.34
C THR A 6 16.48 3.96 -14.90
N PHE A 7 17.51 4.77 -14.65
CA PHE A 7 18.04 5.07 -13.33
C PHE A 7 17.73 6.52 -12.93
N CYS A 8 16.93 6.69 -11.88
CA CYS A 8 16.47 8.01 -11.41
C CYS A 8 17.10 8.36 -10.05
N PHE A 9 17.89 9.42 -10.02
CA PHE A 9 18.61 9.88 -8.82
C PHE A 9 17.71 10.59 -7.80
N GLY A 10 18.15 10.59 -6.54
CA GLY A 10 17.45 11.27 -5.44
C GLY A 10 17.69 12.78 -5.43
N THR A 11 16.97 13.49 -4.55
CA THR A 11 17.05 14.95 -4.46
C THR A 11 18.49 15.44 -4.28
N GLY A 12 18.94 16.35 -5.15
CA GLY A 12 20.29 16.93 -5.11
C GLY A 12 21.42 15.98 -5.53
N GLU A 13 21.09 14.80 -6.04
CA GLU A 13 22.07 13.83 -6.54
C GLU A 13 22.13 13.86 -8.07
N SER A 14 23.30 13.57 -8.63
CA SER A 14 23.51 13.53 -10.08
C SER A 14 24.60 12.53 -10.44
N ARG A 15 24.68 12.15 -11.72
CA ARG A 15 25.77 11.32 -12.26
C ARG A 15 27.17 11.90 -12.01
N ARG A 16 27.26 13.23 -11.87
CA ARG A 16 28.51 13.97 -11.65
C ARG A 16 28.90 14.06 -10.18
N MET A 17 28.08 13.57 -9.25
CA MET A 17 28.39 13.67 -7.83
C MET A 17 29.64 12.84 -7.48
N PRO A 18 30.54 13.36 -6.62
CA PRO A 18 31.71 12.61 -6.18
C PRO A 18 31.32 11.44 -5.27
N LEU A 19 30.34 11.64 -4.39
CA LEU A 19 29.87 10.62 -3.45
C LEU A 19 28.83 9.71 -4.11
N LYS A 20 29.28 8.60 -4.66
CA LYS A 20 28.41 7.60 -5.29
C LYS A 20 27.42 6.96 -4.29
N ASN A 21 26.32 6.47 -4.82
CA ASN A 21 25.26 5.71 -4.14
C ASN A 21 24.80 4.52 -5.01
N ILE A 22 23.78 3.79 -4.56
CA ILE A 22 23.22 2.63 -5.27
C ILE A 22 22.84 2.94 -6.72
N ILE A 23 22.13 4.04 -6.99
CA ILE A 23 21.67 4.37 -8.34
C ILE A 23 22.86 4.63 -9.26
N SER A 24 23.85 5.40 -8.79
CA SER A 24 25.05 5.67 -9.58
C SER A 24 25.84 4.40 -9.92
N GLN A 25 26.09 3.53 -8.94
CA GLN A 25 26.91 2.32 -9.14
C GLN A 25 26.22 1.35 -10.11
N PHE A 26 24.91 1.18 -9.98
CA PHE A 26 24.16 0.35 -10.93
C PHE A 26 24.11 0.96 -12.33
N SER A 27 23.92 2.28 -12.44
CA SER A 27 23.91 2.94 -13.76
C SER A 27 25.27 2.89 -14.47
N GLU A 28 26.39 3.02 -13.74
CA GLU A 28 27.75 2.96 -14.29
C GLU A 28 28.16 1.54 -14.71
N ALA A 29 27.58 0.53 -14.06
CA ALA A 29 27.82 -0.87 -14.36
C ALA A 29 26.83 -1.46 -15.38
N CYS A 30 25.74 -0.75 -15.70
CA CYS A 30 24.73 -1.21 -16.65
C CYS A 30 25.32 -1.33 -18.06
N GLU A 31 24.96 -2.42 -18.73
CA GLU A 31 25.21 -2.65 -20.16
C GLU A 31 23.86 -2.66 -20.90
N GLY A 32 23.89 -2.45 -22.22
CA GLY A 32 22.68 -2.38 -23.05
C GLY A 32 22.02 -1.01 -23.08
N ASP A 33 20.71 -0.97 -23.40
CA ASP A 33 19.97 0.28 -23.52
C ASP A 33 19.52 0.79 -22.14
N PHE A 34 20.03 1.96 -21.75
CA PHE A 34 19.63 2.59 -20.49
C PHE A 34 19.65 4.12 -20.57
N ALA A 35 18.96 4.75 -19.63
CA ALA A 35 19.00 6.19 -19.42
C ALA A 35 19.19 6.54 -17.94
N VAL A 36 19.80 7.69 -17.69
CA VAL A 36 20.08 8.21 -16.37
C VAL A 36 19.49 9.60 -16.23
N PHE A 37 18.69 9.80 -15.18
CA PHE A 37 18.07 11.08 -14.87
C PHE A 37 18.58 11.59 -13.54
N ASP A 38 19.24 12.75 -13.59
CA ASP A 38 19.70 13.47 -12.42
C ASP A 38 18.51 13.85 -11.53
N GLY A 39 18.72 13.86 -10.24
CA GLY A 39 17.67 14.09 -9.28
C GLY A 39 17.23 15.54 -9.25
N PRO A 40 15.98 15.81 -8.81
CA PRO A 40 15.47 17.16 -8.73
C PRO A 40 16.21 17.99 -7.66
N SER A 41 16.07 19.31 -7.74
CA SER A 41 16.57 20.22 -6.71
C SER A 41 15.79 20.02 -5.39
N ALA A 42 16.22 20.69 -4.32
CA ALA A 42 15.56 20.61 -3.01
C ALA A 42 14.04 20.92 -3.09
N LEU A 43 13.62 21.78 -4.02
CA LEU A 43 12.22 22.13 -4.22
C LEU A 43 11.42 21.03 -4.93
N GLY A 44 12.05 20.14 -5.69
CA GLY A 44 11.37 18.99 -6.31
C GLY A 44 10.63 19.30 -7.61
N LYS A 45 10.73 20.53 -8.13
CA LYS A 45 9.95 20.99 -9.30
C LYS A 45 10.25 20.20 -10.58
N GLU A 46 11.43 19.60 -10.64
CA GLU A 46 11.94 18.90 -11.82
C GLU A 46 11.45 17.45 -11.93
N VAL A 47 10.72 16.93 -10.93
CA VAL A 47 10.16 15.57 -10.98
C VAL A 47 9.25 15.40 -12.20
N GLU A 48 8.45 16.41 -12.53
CA GLU A 48 7.59 16.39 -13.72
C GLU A 48 8.40 16.39 -15.01
N SER A 49 9.30 17.37 -15.17
CA SER A 49 10.12 17.48 -16.38
C SER A 49 10.99 16.24 -16.60
N ASN A 50 11.56 15.68 -15.52
CA ASN A 50 12.34 14.45 -15.60
C ASN A 50 11.48 13.27 -16.05
N SER A 51 10.25 13.14 -15.53
CA SER A 51 9.36 12.08 -15.96
C SER A 51 8.93 12.20 -17.42
N ILE A 52 8.62 13.41 -17.90
CA ILE A 52 8.27 13.66 -19.31
C ILE A 52 9.45 13.33 -20.22
N GLU A 53 10.65 13.79 -19.87
CA GLU A 53 11.85 13.54 -20.67
C GLU A 53 12.20 12.05 -20.71
N ALA A 54 12.12 11.36 -19.58
CA ALA A 54 12.32 9.92 -19.53
C ALA A 54 11.28 9.15 -20.36
N THR A 55 10.01 9.56 -20.31
CA THR A 55 8.97 8.99 -21.16
C THR A 55 9.31 9.19 -22.65
N ARG A 56 9.80 10.35 -23.08
CA ARG A 56 10.24 10.56 -24.48
C ARG A 56 11.35 9.60 -24.88
N GLN A 57 12.34 9.39 -24.02
CA GLN A 57 13.44 8.48 -24.32
C GLN A 57 12.97 7.02 -24.42
N VAL A 58 12.07 6.60 -23.54
CA VAL A 58 11.42 5.28 -23.63
C VAL A 58 10.64 5.14 -24.94
N LEU A 59 9.87 6.16 -25.34
CA LEU A 59 9.11 6.12 -26.59
C LEU A 59 10.04 6.05 -27.81
N LYS A 60 11.10 6.85 -27.85
CA LYS A 60 12.12 6.78 -28.91
C LYS A 60 12.78 5.39 -28.96
N TRP A 61 13.08 4.80 -27.81
CA TRP A 61 13.60 3.44 -27.75
C TRP A 61 12.58 2.41 -28.26
N LEU A 62 11.31 2.51 -27.87
CA LEU A 62 10.23 1.63 -28.34
C LEU A 62 10.04 1.71 -29.85
N GLU A 63 10.14 2.89 -30.45
CA GLU A 63 10.04 3.06 -31.91
C GLU A 63 11.07 2.21 -32.65
N ASN A 64 12.27 2.04 -32.09
CA ASN A 64 13.35 1.25 -32.67
C ASN A 64 13.21 -0.27 -32.43
N GLN A 65 12.28 -0.73 -31.57
CA GLN A 65 12.13 -2.15 -31.29
C GLN A 65 11.34 -2.87 -32.38
N THR A 66 11.75 -4.09 -32.73
CA THR A 66 11.06 -4.92 -33.71
C THR A 66 9.90 -5.73 -33.10
N THR A 67 9.94 -5.96 -31.79
CA THR A 67 8.92 -6.73 -31.07
C THR A 67 7.98 -5.85 -30.25
N THR A 68 6.78 -6.36 -29.95
CA THR A 68 5.83 -5.74 -29.01
C THR A 68 6.08 -6.19 -27.56
N ASP A 69 6.67 -7.37 -27.35
CA ASP A 69 7.07 -7.86 -26.02
C ASP A 69 8.43 -7.29 -25.62
N ASN A 70 8.40 -6.28 -24.74
CA ASN A 70 9.57 -5.53 -24.30
C ASN A 70 9.52 -5.30 -22.78
N ASN A 71 10.68 -5.12 -22.15
CA ASN A 71 10.79 -4.78 -20.73
C ASN A 71 11.25 -3.34 -20.53
N LEU A 72 10.62 -2.66 -19.58
CA LEU A 72 11.10 -1.40 -19.03
C LEU A 72 11.35 -1.55 -17.53
N ASN A 73 12.61 -1.40 -17.12
CA ASN A 73 13.00 -1.44 -15.72
C ASN A 73 13.25 -0.03 -15.20
N LEU A 74 12.60 0.36 -14.10
CA LEU A 74 12.71 1.68 -13.49
C LEU A 74 13.27 1.55 -12.08
N ALA A 75 14.52 1.96 -11.87
CA ALA A 75 15.18 1.95 -10.57
C ALA A 75 15.38 3.38 -10.07
N GLY A 76 14.90 3.67 -8.86
CA GLY A 76 14.98 5.02 -8.30
C GLY A 76 15.29 5.05 -6.82
N PHE A 77 15.81 6.18 -6.37
CA PHE A 77 15.98 6.52 -4.95
C PHE A 77 15.27 7.84 -4.62
N SER A 78 14.63 7.95 -3.45
CA SER A 78 14.01 9.20 -2.98
C SER A 78 12.97 9.75 -3.96
N ARG A 79 13.09 11.01 -4.39
CA ARG A 79 12.28 11.60 -5.47
C ARG A 79 12.54 10.95 -6.84
N GLY A 80 13.69 10.32 -7.05
CA GLY A 80 13.95 9.50 -8.22
C GLY A 80 12.99 8.31 -8.31
N SER A 81 12.68 7.66 -7.19
CA SER A 81 11.65 6.61 -7.13
C SER A 81 10.26 7.14 -7.49
N VAL A 82 9.94 8.37 -7.08
CA VAL A 82 8.67 9.03 -7.47
C VAL A 82 8.68 9.37 -8.97
N THR A 83 9.83 9.76 -9.51
CA THR A 83 10.01 9.96 -10.96
C THR A 83 9.73 8.66 -11.72
N CYS A 84 10.22 7.51 -11.24
CA CYS A 84 9.87 6.19 -11.81
C CYS A 84 8.35 5.93 -11.83
N ILE A 85 7.66 6.21 -10.73
CA ILE A 85 6.19 6.06 -10.67
C ILE A 85 5.51 6.98 -11.69
N ARG A 86 5.97 8.23 -11.83
CA ARG A 86 5.41 9.17 -12.82
C ARG A 86 5.67 8.74 -14.26
N ILE A 87 6.86 8.22 -14.59
CA ILE A 87 7.17 7.68 -15.92
C ILE A 87 6.14 6.62 -16.32
N ALA A 88 5.85 5.67 -15.42
CA ALA A 88 4.85 4.63 -15.67
C ALA A 88 3.44 5.22 -15.89
N ASN A 89 3.07 6.25 -15.13
CA ASN A 89 1.77 6.93 -15.30
C ASN A 89 1.69 7.69 -16.63
N GLU A 90 2.74 8.40 -17.04
CA GLU A 90 2.77 9.11 -18.32
C GLU A 90 2.69 8.14 -19.50
N LEU A 91 3.37 6.99 -19.42
CA LEU A 91 3.22 5.91 -20.42
C LEU A 91 1.79 5.35 -20.44
N LYS A 92 1.16 5.15 -19.27
CA LYS A 92 -0.22 4.66 -19.20
C LYS A 92 -1.22 5.68 -19.76
N LYS A 93 -1.02 6.97 -19.50
CA LYS A 93 -1.84 8.05 -20.07
C LYS A 93 -1.78 8.05 -21.59
N LEU A 94 -0.59 7.88 -22.16
CA LEU A 94 -0.42 7.79 -23.61
C LEU A 94 -1.09 6.53 -24.19
N GLU A 95 -0.93 5.38 -23.53
CA GLU A 95 -1.59 4.13 -23.92
C GLU A 95 -3.11 4.31 -23.97
N LEU A 96 -3.72 4.83 -22.90
CA LEU A 96 -5.17 5.08 -22.82
C LEU A 96 -5.63 6.10 -23.86
N TYR A 97 -4.84 7.14 -24.10
CA TYR A 97 -5.12 8.13 -25.13
C TYR A 97 -5.18 7.47 -26.51
N LEU A 98 -4.17 6.69 -26.88
CA LEU A 98 -4.12 6.01 -28.17
C LEU A 98 -5.25 4.99 -28.29
N GLU A 99 -5.55 4.24 -27.23
CA GLU A 99 -6.67 3.28 -27.21
C GLU A 99 -8.02 3.96 -27.46
N HIS A 100 -8.27 5.11 -26.84
CA HIS A 100 -9.51 5.88 -27.04
C HIS A 100 -9.69 6.36 -28.49
N TYR A 101 -8.60 6.61 -29.21
CA TYR A 101 -8.62 7.06 -30.60
C TYR A 101 -8.27 5.94 -31.61
N SER A 102 -8.37 4.68 -31.20
CA SER A 102 -7.91 3.50 -31.95
C SER A 102 -8.40 3.44 -33.41
N ASP A 103 -9.64 3.84 -33.68
CA ASP A 103 -10.22 3.87 -35.03
C ASP A 103 -9.54 4.87 -35.98
N THR A 104 -8.94 5.92 -35.42
CA THR A 104 -8.35 7.04 -36.17
C THR A 104 -6.82 7.00 -36.21
N LEU A 105 -6.20 6.00 -35.57
CA LEU A 105 -4.74 5.87 -35.54
C LEU A 105 -4.19 5.45 -36.90
N ASN A 106 -3.10 6.10 -37.31
CA ASN A 106 -2.27 5.61 -38.41
C ASN A 106 -1.43 4.39 -38.00
N ASP A 107 -0.82 3.70 -38.96
CA ASP A 107 -0.09 2.44 -38.73
C ASP A 107 1.03 2.59 -37.68
N ARG A 108 1.76 3.71 -37.70
CA ARG A 108 2.81 4.00 -36.71
C ARG A 108 2.23 4.11 -35.30
N GLN A 109 1.09 4.78 -35.15
CA GLN A 109 0.41 4.94 -33.85
C GLN A 109 -0.21 3.63 -33.36
N ARG A 110 -0.77 2.81 -34.26
CA ARG A 110 -1.27 1.46 -33.91
C ARG A 110 -0.13 0.58 -33.41
N LEU A 111 0.99 0.54 -34.13
CA LEU A 111 2.18 -0.19 -33.69
C LEU A 111 2.71 0.31 -32.34
N LEU A 112 2.71 1.62 -32.10
CA LEU A 112 3.10 2.18 -30.80
C LEU A 112 2.13 1.76 -29.68
N LEU A 113 0.82 1.76 -29.94
CA LEU A 113 -0.17 1.28 -28.98
C LEU A 113 0.07 -0.20 -28.64
N ASP A 114 0.32 -1.05 -29.64
CA ASP A 114 0.61 -2.47 -29.42
C ASP A 114 1.89 -2.67 -28.61
N LYS A 115 2.93 -1.89 -28.90
CA LYS A 115 4.18 -1.87 -28.12
C LYS A 115 3.97 -1.39 -26.69
N LEU A 116 3.12 -0.40 -26.44
CA LEU A 116 2.80 0.08 -25.10
C LEU A 116 1.99 -0.97 -24.32
N LYS A 117 1.00 -1.62 -24.95
CA LYS A 117 0.24 -2.72 -24.34
C LYS A 117 1.11 -3.94 -24.02
N GLY A 118 2.10 -4.22 -24.87
CA GLY A 118 3.08 -5.28 -24.67
C GLY A 118 4.24 -4.93 -23.72
N LEU A 119 4.38 -3.67 -23.30
CA LEU A 119 5.47 -3.23 -22.45
C LEU A 119 5.29 -3.70 -20.99
N LYS A 120 6.21 -4.54 -20.52
CA LYS A 120 6.28 -4.98 -19.13
C LYS A 120 7.09 -3.98 -18.31
N ILE A 121 6.41 -3.16 -17.50
CA ILE A 121 7.07 -2.17 -16.63
C ILE A 121 7.34 -2.78 -15.24
N ASN A 122 8.59 -2.71 -14.79
CA ASN A 122 9.04 -3.17 -13.47
C ASN A 122 9.70 -2.02 -12.71
N ILE A 123 9.29 -1.78 -11.47
CA ILE A 123 9.74 -0.66 -10.65
C ILE A 123 10.43 -1.17 -9.38
N PHE A 124 11.66 -0.72 -9.15
CA PHE A 124 12.36 -0.84 -7.87
C PHE A 124 12.55 0.55 -7.26
N ALA A 125 11.78 0.84 -6.22
CA ALA A 125 11.73 2.14 -5.55
C ALA A 125 12.42 2.09 -4.19
N ASN A 126 13.60 2.71 -4.06
CA ASN A 126 14.25 2.85 -2.76
C ASN A 126 13.76 4.14 -2.08
N ASP A 127 12.98 3.98 -1.01
CA ASP A 127 12.38 5.02 -0.19
C ASP A 127 11.67 6.14 -0.97
N PRO A 128 10.56 5.84 -1.69
CA PRO A 128 9.89 6.79 -2.57
C PRO A 128 9.28 7.97 -1.80
N VAL A 129 9.93 9.13 -1.82
CA VAL A 129 9.50 10.33 -1.09
C VAL A 129 9.24 11.45 -2.07
N ALA A 130 8.00 11.95 -2.15
CA ALA A 130 7.64 13.05 -3.05
C ALA A 130 8.19 14.42 -2.61
N GLY A 131 8.50 14.59 -1.31
CA GLY A 131 8.86 15.90 -0.75
C GLY A 131 7.64 16.82 -0.61
N LEU A 132 7.83 18.09 -0.23
CA LEU A 132 6.74 19.01 0.14
C LEU A 132 5.80 19.40 -1.01
N SER A 133 6.32 19.65 -2.21
CA SER A 133 5.58 20.13 -3.37
C SER A 133 4.62 19.09 -3.96
N ASP A 134 4.94 17.80 -3.85
CA ASP A 134 4.31 16.75 -4.65
C ASP A 134 3.47 15.77 -3.82
N LYS A 135 3.23 16.04 -2.53
CA LYS A 135 2.53 15.09 -1.62
C LYS A 135 1.08 14.80 -2.05
N SER A 136 0.44 15.73 -2.73
CA SER A 136 -0.94 15.64 -3.20
C SER A 136 -1.06 15.20 -4.66
N VAL A 137 0.02 15.19 -5.42
CA VAL A 137 0.01 14.75 -6.82
C VAL A 137 -0.38 13.28 -6.88
N ILE A 138 -1.39 12.95 -7.68
CA ILE A 138 -1.97 11.60 -7.73
C ILE A 138 -1.03 10.65 -8.48
N GLU A 139 -0.37 11.15 -9.54
CA GLU A 139 0.60 10.42 -10.36
C GLU A 139 1.89 10.07 -9.61
N SER A 140 2.14 10.71 -8.48
CA SER A 140 3.27 10.38 -7.59
C SER A 140 2.93 9.23 -6.63
N ARG A 141 1.70 8.69 -6.69
CA ARG A 141 1.14 7.73 -5.73
C ARG A 141 0.47 6.54 -6.40
N VAL A 142 -0.11 6.73 -7.58
CA VAL A 142 -0.74 5.65 -8.35
C VAL A 142 0.33 4.79 -9.00
N ILE A 143 0.30 3.49 -8.74
CA ILE A 143 1.03 2.47 -9.49
C ILE A 143 0.06 1.99 -10.60
N PRO A 144 0.27 2.40 -11.87
CA PRO A 144 -0.68 2.17 -12.95
C PRO A 144 -0.72 0.70 -13.39
N SER A 145 -1.78 0.31 -14.11
CA SER A 145 -2.05 -1.10 -14.48
C SER A 145 -1.08 -1.69 -15.50
N ASN A 146 -0.27 -0.87 -16.17
CA ASN A 146 0.82 -1.32 -17.04
C ASN A 146 2.08 -1.75 -16.23
N VAL A 147 2.13 -1.49 -14.92
CA VAL A 147 3.21 -2.01 -14.04
C VAL A 147 2.94 -3.46 -13.69
N LYS A 148 3.89 -4.34 -13.97
CA LYS A 148 3.84 -5.78 -13.65
C LYS A 148 4.44 -6.09 -12.28
N ASN A 149 5.54 -5.42 -11.94
CA ASN A 149 6.24 -5.60 -10.66
C ASN A 149 6.54 -4.25 -10.03
N TYR A 150 6.17 -4.08 -8.76
CA TYR A 150 6.53 -2.91 -7.94
C TYR A 150 7.11 -3.37 -6.61
N VAL A 151 8.40 -3.10 -6.40
CA VAL A 151 9.10 -3.33 -5.14
C VAL A 151 9.47 -1.98 -4.54
N ALA A 152 9.06 -1.73 -3.30
CA ALA A 152 9.42 -0.53 -2.57
C ALA A 152 10.17 -0.86 -1.28
N ILE A 153 11.40 -0.37 -1.12
CA ILE A 153 12.11 -0.43 0.16
C ILE A 153 11.77 0.81 0.98
N LEU A 154 11.36 0.64 2.24
CA LEU A 154 10.85 1.73 3.08
C LEU A 154 11.72 1.91 4.34
N GLN A 155 12.34 3.07 4.50
CA GLN A 155 13.26 3.31 5.62
C GLN A 155 12.51 3.60 6.92
N ARG A 156 12.64 2.76 7.95
CA ARG A 156 11.87 2.84 9.20
C ARG A 156 12.30 3.99 10.09
N ASP A 157 13.60 4.27 10.14
CA ASP A 157 14.20 5.19 11.11
C ASP A 157 14.44 6.59 10.54
N GLU A 158 13.92 6.91 9.35
CA GLU A 158 13.87 8.29 8.88
C GLU A 158 12.84 9.08 9.71
N MET A 159 13.28 10.20 10.30
CA MET A 159 12.48 10.96 11.28
C MET A 159 12.26 12.43 10.89
N ARG A 160 12.70 12.89 9.72
CA ARG A 160 12.38 14.23 9.20
C ARG A 160 10.90 14.30 8.84
N LYS A 161 10.24 15.35 9.31
CA LYS A 161 8.78 15.56 9.17
C LYS A 161 8.27 15.42 7.74
N ASP A 162 9.08 15.85 6.76
CA ASP A 162 8.68 15.91 5.35
C ASP A 162 9.10 14.71 4.51
N PHE A 163 9.88 13.79 5.08
CA PHE A 163 10.33 12.57 4.42
C PHE A 163 9.32 11.45 4.65
N LYS A 164 8.10 11.63 4.15
CA LYS A 164 7.04 10.61 4.24
C LYS A 164 7.00 9.79 2.95
N PRO A 165 7.28 8.49 2.99
CA PRO A 165 7.39 7.66 1.79
C PRO A 165 6.01 7.29 1.24
N GLN A 166 5.94 6.89 -0.04
CA GLN A 166 4.77 6.27 -0.66
C GLN A 166 4.63 4.82 -0.19
N ASP A 167 4.31 4.65 1.09
CA ASP A 167 4.09 3.35 1.74
C ASP A 167 2.69 2.77 1.44
N MET A 168 2.31 1.67 2.09
CA MET A 168 1.01 1.01 1.87
C MET A 168 -0.19 1.89 2.23
N SER A 169 0.00 2.88 3.12
CA SER A 169 -1.03 3.88 3.41
C SER A 169 -1.16 4.96 2.35
N ARG A 170 -0.28 4.94 1.33
CA ARG A 170 -0.15 6.01 0.36
C ARG A 170 -0.20 5.63 -1.10
N ALA A 171 0.44 4.54 -1.45
CA ALA A 171 0.45 4.06 -2.81
C ALA A 171 -0.94 3.53 -3.18
N ILE A 172 -1.36 3.77 -4.41
CA ILE A 172 -2.63 3.31 -4.95
C ILE A 172 -2.31 2.32 -6.07
N VAL A 173 -2.56 1.04 -5.85
CA VAL A 173 -2.28 0.01 -6.84
C VAL A 173 -3.50 -0.11 -7.75
N ALA A 174 -3.34 0.23 -9.03
CA ALA A 174 -4.47 0.32 -9.96
C ALA A 174 -4.95 -1.05 -10.47
N SER A 175 -4.07 -2.05 -10.54
CA SER A 175 -4.37 -3.39 -11.06
C SER A 175 -4.01 -4.48 -10.05
N GLU A 176 -4.84 -5.51 -9.97
CA GLU A 176 -4.57 -6.74 -9.20
C GLU A 176 -3.48 -7.62 -9.82
N GLN A 177 -3.19 -7.42 -11.10
CA GLN A 177 -2.14 -8.16 -11.80
C GLN A 177 -0.75 -7.65 -11.43
N THR A 178 -0.66 -6.44 -10.85
CA THR A 178 0.61 -5.88 -10.39
C THR A 178 1.07 -6.63 -9.14
N LYS A 179 2.23 -7.28 -9.22
CA LYS A 179 2.88 -7.87 -8.04
C LYS A 179 3.52 -6.75 -7.22
N VAL A 180 3.18 -6.69 -5.94
CA VAL A 180 3.57 -5.57 -5.07
C VAL A 180 4.22 -6.08 -3.78
N SER A 181 5.48 -5.72 -3.56
CA SER A 181 6.17 -5.90 -2.28
C SER A 181 6.62 -4.55 -1.72
N MET A 182 6.18 -4.23 -0.50
CA MET A 182 6.59 -3.03 0.23
C MET A 182 7.33 -3.47 1.50
N LEU A 183 8.62 -3.18 1.57
CA LEU A 183 9.55 -3.81 2.50
C LEU A 183 10.16 -2.77 3.45
N PRO A 184 9.62 -2.62 4.67
CA PRO A 184 10.27 -1.85 5.72
C PRO A 184 11.70 -2.37 5.96
N MET A 185 12.65 -1.47 6.18
CA MET A 185 14.05 -1.77 6.50
C MET A 185 14.54 -0.83 7.59
N TYR A 186 15.49 -1.25 8.44
CA TYR A 186 16.07 -0.34 9.42
C TYR A 186 16.94 0.71 8.71
N GLY A 187 16.98 1.91 9.29
CA GLY A 187 17.79 3.02 8.82
C GLY A 187 17.01 4.27 8.46
N ASN A 188 17.74 5.37 8.36
CA ASN A 188 17.26 6.63 7.80
C ASN A 188 17.20 6.58 6.27
N HIS A 189 16.78 7.69 5.65
CA HIS A 189 16.53 7.77 4.21
C HIS A 189 17.67 7.25 3.33
N SER A 190 18.93 7.43 3.73
CA SER A 190 20.10 7.10 2.89
C SER A 190 20.98 5.98 3.45
N ASP A 191 20.65 5.41 4.62
CA ASP A 191 21.51 4.43 5.29
C ASP A 191 21.72 3.16 4.48
N ASN A 192 20.73 2.78 3.66
CA ASN A 192 20.82 1.57 2.84
C ASN A 192 21.20 1.86 1.38
N THR A 193 21.58 3.10 1.06
CA THR A 193 21.96 3.53 -0.31
C THR A 193 23.46 3.50 -0.56
N LYS A 194 24.26 3.21 0.46
CA LYS A 194 25.73 3.08 0.45
C LYS A 194 26.23 2.62 1.82
N HIS A 195 27.45 2.12 1.87
CA HIS A 195 28.08 1.70 3.11
C HIS A 195 28.68 2.89 3.86
N LYS A 196 28.03 3.32 4.94
CA LYS A 196 28.45 4.49 5.73
C LYS A 196 29.48 4.16 6.81
N SER A 197 29.41 2.96 7.37
CA SER A 197 30.32 2.43 8.38
C SER A 197 30.09 0.93 8.54
N ASP A 198 31.00 0.24 9.22
CA ASP A 198 30.85 -1.20 9.50
C ASP A 198 29.62 -1.52 10.36
N LYS A 199 29.12 -0.54 11.14
CA LYS A 199 27.90 -0.65 11.95
C LYS A 199 26.61 -0.44 11.16
N LEU A 200 26.70 0.04 9.92
CA LEU A 200 25.57 0.33 9.03
C LEU A 200 25.76 -0.37 7.67
N GLY A 201 26.47 -1.51 7.66
CA GLY A 201 26.91 -2.18 6.45
C GLY A 201 25.94 -3.22 5.90
N SER A 202 25.09 -3.81 6.75
CA SER A 202 24.21 -4.93 6.37
C SER A 202 23.10 -4.53 5.39
N GLY A 203 22.44 -3.41 5.64
CA GLY A 203 21.31 -2.93 4.83
C GLY A 203 21.70 -2.62 3.38
N PRO A 204 22.81 -1.90 3.11
CA PRO A 204 23.35 -1.77 1.75
C PRO A 204 23.58 -3.11 1.06
N LYS A 205 24.17 -4.11 1.74
CA LYS A 205 24.39 -5.44 1.14
C LYS A 205 23.06 -6.09 0.71
N ILE A 206 22.04 -6.08 1.58
CA ILE A 206 20.72 -6.66 1.29
C ILE A 206 20.06 -5.96 0.10
N ILE A 207 20.04 -4.63 0.08
CA ILE A 207 19.40 -3.88 -1.02
C ILE A 207 20.17 -4.05 -2.33
N TRP A 208 21.51 -4.10 -2.32
CA TRP A 208 22.30 -4.34 -3.52
C TRP A 208 21.93 -5.69 -4.17
N GLN A 209 21.87 -6.75 -3.37
CA GLN A 209 21.46 -8.08 -3.85
C GLN A 209 20.05 -8.06 -4.42
N SER A 210 19.15 -7.38 -3.71
CA SER A 210 17.75 -7.22 -4.09
C SER A 210 17.57 -6.49 -5.42
N LEU A 211 18.25 -5.35 -5.59
CA LEU A 211 18.18 -4.57 -6.82
C LEU A 211 18.83 -5.31 -7.99
N PHE A 212 19.99 -5.94 -7.76
CA PHE A 212 20.67 -6.73 -8.77
C PHE A 212 19.79 -7.87 -9.28
N SER A 213 19.31 -8.73 -8.37
CA SER A 213 18.43 -9.86 -8.73
C SER A 213 17.17 -9.37 -9.44
N PHE A 214 16.52 -8.31 -8.95
CA PHE A 214 15.33 -7.72 -9.56
C PHE A 214 15.58 -7.19 -10.97
N LEU A 215 16.70 -6.50 -11.21
CA LEU A 215 17.01 -5.95 -12.53
C LEU A 215 17.43 -7.05 -13.51
N THR A 216 18.24 -8.01 -13.09
CA THR A 216 18.74 -9.09 -13.97
C THR A 216 17.64 -10.06 -14.37
N GLN A 217 16.73 -10.44 -13.45
CA GLN A 217 15.60 -11.32 -13.80
C GLN A 217 14.64 -10.66 -14.82
N HIS A 218 14.66 -9.33 -14.90
CA HIS A 218 13.88 -8.55 -15.86
C HIS A 218 14.72 -8.06 -17.04
N GLY A 219 15.86 -8.72 -17.30
CA GLY A 219 16.63 -8.58 -18.53
C GLY A 219 17.65 -7.45 -18.55
N THR A 220 17.87 -6.73 -17.43
CA THR A 220 18.98 -5.77 -17.33
C THR A 220 20.30 -6.53 -17.31
N GLN A 221 21.29 -6.05 -18.06
CA GLN A 221 22.63 -6.64 -18.09
C GLN A 221 23.62 -5.72 -17.38
N PHE A 222 24.60 -6.31 -16.72
CA PHE A 222 25.68 -5.60 -16.04
C PHE A 222 27.03 -6.13 -16.49
N LYS A 223 28.05 -5.29 -16.39
CA LYS A 223 29.44 -5.61 -16.75
C LYS A 223 29.86 -6.97 -16.20
N ARG A 224 30.15 -7.89 -17.12
CA ARG A 224 30.59 -9.28 -16.83
C ARG A 224 29.60 -10.09 -15.98
N GLY A 225 28.32 -9.72 -15.98
CA GLY A 225 27.30 -10.32 -15.11
C GLY A 225 27.58 -10.14 -13.62
N ALA A 226 28.46 -9.22 -13.24
CA ALA A 226 28.84 -9.00 -11.86
C ALA A 226 27.89 -8.01 -11.17
N ILE A 227 27.64 -8.25 -9.89
CA ILE A 227 26.94 -7.28 -9.04
C ILE A 227 27.82 -6.03 -8.88
N PRO A 228 27.27 -4.81 -9.08
CA PRO A 228 28.04 -3.58 -8.90
C PRO A 228 28.59 -3.44 -7.48
N GLN A 229 29.78 -2.85 -7.34
CA GLN A 229 30.39 -2.63 -6.04
C GLN A 229 29.56 -1.68 -5.16
N ILE A 230 29.71 -1.78 -3.83
CA ILE A 230 29.03 -0.89 -2.89
C ILE A 230 29.90 0.34 -2.65
N SER A 231 29.31 1.53 -2.84
CA SER A 231 29.94 2.81 -2.51
C SER A 231 30.14 3.00 -1.02
N ARG A 232 31.25 3.66 -0.65
CA ARG A 232 31.57 4.10 0.70
C ARG A 232 31.63 5.62 0.78
N ASN A 233 31.43 6.18 1.97
CA ASN A 233 31.74 7.60 2.20
C ASN A 233 33.24 7.86 2.14
N GLU A 234 34.04 6.92 2.65
CA GLU A 234 35.49 6.98 2.73
C GLU A 234 36.10 5.61 2.41
N GLY A 235 37.23 5.59 1.72
CA GLY A 235 37.94 4.36 1.34
C GLY A 235 37.46 3.74 0.01
N PRO A 236 38.00 2.56 -0.34
CA PRO A 236 37.69 1.88 -1.61
C PRO A 236 36.25 1.36 -1.63
N TYR A 237 35.73 1.11 -2.83
CA TYR A 237 34.47 0.39 -3.02
C TYR A 237 34.53 -1.00 -2.37
N ILE A 238 33.38 -1.51 -1.91
CA ILE A 238 33.27 -2.87 -1.37
C ILE A 238 32.82 -3.81 -2.47
N ASP A 239 33.63 -4.83 -2.75
CA ASP A 239 33.22 -5.97 -3.56
C ASP A 239 32.18 -6.82 -2.84
N ILE A 240 31.13 -7.18 -3.57
CA ILE A 240 30.12 -8.12 -3.10
C ILE A 240 29.94 -9.20 -4.17
N LYS A 241 29.60 -10.42 -3.76
CA LYS A 241 29.28 -11.53 -4.67
C LYS A 241 27.78 -11.75 -4.67
N PRO A 242 27.15 -12.12 -5.80
CA PRO A 242 25.73 -12.48 -5.81
C PRO A 242 25.44 -13.57 -4.77
N VAL A 243 24.37 -13.40 -4.01
CA VAL A 243 23.90 -14.43 -3.06
C VAL A 243 23.52 -15.70 -3.82
N LYS A 244 23.99 -16.86 -3.35
CA LYS A 244 23.77 -18.14 -4.02
C LYS A 244 22.49 -18.84 -3.59
N ASP A 245 22.08 -18.63 -2.34
CA ASP A 245 20.99 -19.34 -1.70
C ASP A 245 20.31 -18.46 -0.64
N SER A 246 19.17 -18.94 -0.12
CA SER A 246 18.38 -18.25 0.89
C SER A 246 19.12 -18.14 2.23
N ALA A 247 19.99 -19.09 2.59
CA ALA A 247 20.75 -19.05 3.84
C ALA A 247 21.73 -17.87 3.89
N GLN A 248 22.42 -17.58 2.77
CA GLN A 248 23.30 -16.40 2.68
C GLN A 248 22.52 -15.09 2.81
N LEU A 249 21.32 -15.01 2.22
CA LEU A 249 20.46 -13.84 2.35
C LEU A 249 19.96 -13.68 3.80
N LEU A 250 19.64 -14.80 4.47
CA LEU A 250 19.24 -14.84 5.88
C LEU A 250 20.36 -14.34 6.81
N SER A 251 21.62 -14.72 6.58
CA SER A 251 22.78 -14.17 7.31
C SER A 251 22.85 -12.64 7.19
N GLY A 252 22.51 -12.08 6.03
CA GLY A 252 22.42 -10.63 5.84
C GLY A 252 21.40 -9.98 6.76
N PHE A 253 20.20 -10.56 6.88
CA PHE A 253 19.17 -10.09 7.80
C PHE A 253 19.55 -10.25 9.27
N GLU A 254 20.23 -11.34 9.63
CA GLU A 254 20.77 -11.54 10.98
C GLU A 254 21.78 -10.44 11.35
N GLU A 255 22.69 -10.09 10.43
CA GLU A 255 23.60 -8.94 10.59
C GLU A 255 22.82 -7.62 10.75
N HIS A 256 21.73 -7.45 9.99
CA HIS A 256 20.88 -6.26 10.04
C HIS A 256 20.14 -6.10 11.38
N HIS A 257 19.64 -7.18 11.95
CA HIS A 257 19.09 -7.20 13.31
C HIS A 257 20.15 -6.82 14.34
N ALA A 258 21.36 -7.35 14.23
CA ALA A 258 22.45 -7.02 15.15
C ALA A 258 22.83 -5.53 15.10
N GLN A 259 22.62 -4.87 13.95
CA GLN A 259 22.90 -3.45 13.72
C GLN A 259 21.70 -2.52 14.02
N ARG A 260 20.56 -3.07 14.48
CA ARG A 260 19.30 -2.33 14.71
C ARG A 260 19.49 -0.99 15.43
N ASN A 261 20.24 -1.00 16.53
CA ASN A 261 20.43 0.17 17.39
C ASN A 261 21.22 1.28 16.69
N ASP A 262 22.21 0.92 15.87
CA ASP A 262 23.00 1.89 15.13
C ASP A 262 22.18 2.53 14.01
N TYR A 263 21.35 1.76 13.31
CA TYR A 263 20.38 2.30 12.35
C TYR A 263 19.36 3.25 13.00
N LEU A 264 18.86 2.91 14.19
CA LEU A 264 17.94 3.80 14.94
C LEU A 264 18.63 5.13 15.30
N LYS A 265 19.85 5.06 15.83
CA LYS A 265 20.65 6.25 16.20
C LYS A 265 20.89 7.13 14.98
N SER A 266 21.20 6.55 13.83
CA SER A 266 21.39 7.27 12.56
C SER A 266 20.16 8.11 12.15
N GLY A 267 18.96 7.65 12.50
CA GLY A 267 17.70 8.38 12.31
C GLY A 267 17.46 9.55 13.27
N GLN A 268 18.02 9.46 14.48
CA GLN A 268 17.87 10.45 15.56
C GLN A 268 18.83 11.63 15.43
N VAL A 269 19.93 11.48 14.67
CA VAL A 269 20.93 12.55 14.47
C VAL A 269 20.29 13.75 13.77
N VAL A 270 20.44 14.94 14.36
CA VAL A 270 20.07 16.23 13.75
C VAL A 270 21.27 16.78 13.00
N LYS A 271 21.17 16.97 11.68
CA LYS A 271 22.21 17.65 10.90
C LYS A 271 21.81 19.09 10.65
N LEU A 272 22.79 20.00 10.68
CA LEU A 272 22.59 21.43 10.41
C LEU A 272 21.94 21.70 9.04
N LEU A 273 22.14 20.80 8.07
CA LEU A 273 21.61 20.86 6.71
C LEU A 273 20.25 20.17 6.51
N ASP A 274 19.58 19.70 7.58
CA ASP A 274 18.26 19.04 7.48
C ASP A 274 17.08 20.04 7.34
N GLY A 275 17.36 21.32 7.07
CA GLY A 275 16.38 22.38 6.92
C GLY A 275 15.98 23.02 8.25
N ILE A 276 14.75 23.52 8.35
CA ILE A 276 14.21 24.11 9.59
C ILE A 276 14.27 23.05 10.70
N PRO A 277 14.82 23.35 11.89
CA PRO A 277 14.91 22.40 13.01
C PRO A 277 13.51 22.10 13.54
N VAL A 278 12.87 21.10 12.94
CA VAL A 278 11.56 20.59 13.36
C VAL A 278 11.77 19.31 14.18
N PRO A 279 10.97 19.07 15.25
CA PRO A 279 11.09 17.86 16.04
C PRO A 279 11.08 16.59 15.19
N ARG A 280 12.06 15.72 15.44
CA ARG A 280 12.16 14.39 14.84
C ARG A 280 10.93 13.58 15.21
N LYS A 281 10.25 13.00 14.22
CA LYS A 281 9.05 12.20 14.42
C LYS A 281 9.19 10.87 13.68
N LYS A 282 8.95 9.77 14.39
CA LYS A 282 8.87 8.43 13.78
C LYS A 282 7.85 8.44 12.62
N ARG A 283 8.20 7.81 11.52
CA ARG A 283 7.29 7.60 10.38
C ARG A 283 6.05 6.83 10.81
N SER A 284 4.90 7.17 10.23
CA SER A 284 3.62 6.50 10.47
C SER A 284 3.66 5.01 10.15
N LEU A 285 4.50 4.58 9.20
CA LEU A 285 4.67 3.16 8.87
C LEU A 285 5.09 2.32 10.09
N ASN A 286 5.80 2.90 11.07
CA ASN A 286 6.20 2.19 12.29
C ASN A 286 5.02 1.84 13.20
N ASN A 287 3.86 2.48 13.00
CA ASN A 287 2.64 2.21 13.77
C ASN A 287 1.79 1.09 13.13
N HIS A 288 2.25 0.53 12.00
CA HIS A 288 1.47 -0.35 11.12
C HIS A 288 2.31 -1.50 10.57
N LEU A 289 3.42 -1.86 11.23
CA LEU A 289 4.39 -2.83 10.72
C LEU A 289 3.80 -4.24 10.58
N GLU A 290 2.86 -4.58 11.44
CA GLU A 290 2.06 -5.81 11.42
C GLU A 290 1.30 -6.03 10.11
N PHE A 291 1.02 -4.97 9.35
CA PHE A 291 0.38 -5.08 8.04
C PHE A 291 1.37 -5.27 6.88
N TYR A 292 2.67 -5.04 7.13
CA TYR A 292 3.74 -5.32 6.15
C TYR A 292 4.27 -6.73 6.29
N VAL A 293 4.36 -7.24 7.52
CA VAL A 293 4.84 -8.60 7.84
C VAL A 293 4.20 -9.10 9.12
N ARG A 294 3.82 -10.38 9.15
CA ARG A 294 3.37 -11.04 10.39
C ARG A 294 4.53 -11.23 11.35
N ASP A 295 4.23 -11.18 12.65
CA ASP A 295 5.24 -11.21 13.71
C ASP A 295 6.32 -10.12 13.49
N SER A 296 5.89 -8.88 13.22
CA SER A 296 6.76 -7.73 12.91
C SER A 296 7.70 -7.29 14.05
N ASN A 297 7.52 -7.86 15.25
CA ASN A 297 8.46 -7.76 16.36
C ASN A 297 9.65 -8.71 16.20
N PHE A 298 9.45 -9.82 15.47
CA PHE A 298 10.49 -10.77 15.09
C PHE A 298 11.06 -10.36 13.73
N PHE A 299 10.28 -10.34 12.66
CA PHE A 299 10.78 -10.06 11.30
C PHE A 299 10.83 -8.57 10.96
N ILE A 300 11.83 -8.15 10.19
CA ILE A 300 11.98 -6.80 9.66
C ILE A 300 10.90 -6.51 8.61
N ASN A 301 10.70 -7.46 7.68
CA ASN A 301 9.76 -7.39 6.57
C ASN A 301 9.42 -8.78 6.02
N GLN A 302 8.52 -8.84 5.04
CA GLN A 302 8.04 -10.09 4.45
C GLN A 302 9.15 -10.88 3.74
N LEU A 303 10.15 -10.21 3.14
CA LEU A 303 11.27 -10.91 2.49
C LEU A 303 12.09 -11.73 3.50
N GLU A 304 12.45 -11.16 4.66
CA GLU A 304 13.15 -11.93 5.71
C GLU A 304 12.32 -13.14 6.15
N ARG A 305 11.01 -12.94 6.35
CA ARG A 305 10.09 -13.99 6.81
C ARG A 305 10.05 -15.16 5.81
N GLU A 306 9.89 -14.87 4.53
CA GLU A 306 9.85 -15.89 3.47
C GLU A 306 11.22 -16.57 3.26
N VAL A 307 12.33 -15.82 3.36
CA VAL A 307 13.68 -16.38 3.32
C VAL A 307 13.88 -17.35 4.47
N PHE A 308 13.44 -17.02 5.68
CA PHE A 308 13.53 -17.92 6.83
C PHE A 308 12.67 -19.17 6.62
N LYS A 309 11.44 -19.01 6.12
CA LYS A 309 10.54 -20.12 5.78
C LYS A 309 11.17 -21.11 4.79
N VAL A 310 11.77 -20.62 3.72
CA VAL A 310 12.39 -21.49 2.71
C VAL A 310 13.68 -22.14 3.21
N THR A 311 14.44 -21.45 4.08
CA THR A 311 15.72 -21.97 4.59
C THR A 311 15.54 -23.01 5.69
N TYR A 312 14.55 -22.83 6.56
CA TYR A 312 14.28 -23.67 7.74
C TYR A 312 12.77 -23.97 7.87
N PRO A 313 12.20 -24.72 6.92
CA PRO A 313 10.76 -24.90 6.82
C PRO A 313 10.14 -25.61 8.03
N GLN A 314 10.81 -26.59 8.64
CA GLN A 314 10.24 -27.31 9.78
C GLN A 314 10.16 -26.40 11.01
N VAL A 315 11.23 -25.64 11.29
CA VAL A 315 11.24 -24.65 12.36
C VAL A 315 10.24 -23.53 12.12
N PHE A 316 10.14 -23.04 10.87
CA PHE A 316 9.19 -22.00 10.52
C PHE A 316 7.75 -22.47 10.77
N ASN A 317 7.41 -23.65 10.24
CA ASN A 317 6.06 -24.20 10.35
C ASN A 317 5.67 -24.42 11.82
N TYR A 318 6.57 -25.00 12.61
CA TYR A 318 6.34 -25.28 14.01
C TYR A 318 6.16 -24.00 14.86
N LEU A 319 7.00 -22.99 14.64
CA LEU A 319 7.04 -21.79 15.49
C LEU A 319 6.18 -20.62 14.98
N PHE A 320 5.78 -20.60 13.71
CA PHE A 320 5.08 -19.48 13.10
C PHE A 320 3.77 -19.85 12.38
N GLU A 321 3.56 -21.12 12.05
CA GLU A 321 2.36 -21.59 11.34
C GLU A 321 1.60 -22.68 12.11
N GLN A 322 1.74 -22.74 13.44
CA GLN A 322 1.00 -23.70 14.28
C GLN A 322 1.17 -25.16 13.86
N ASN A 323 2.32 -25.51 13.28
CA ASN A 323 2.64 -26.86 12.83
C ASN A 323 1.60 -27.44 11.85
N GLN A 324 0.99 -26.57 11.03
CA GLN A 324 0.02 -26.96 9.99
C GLN A 324 0.72 -27.70 8.84
N ASN A 325 0.07 -28.71 8.28
CA ASN A 325 0.63 -29.45 7.14
C ASN A 325 0.76 -28.55 5.89
N ASP A 326 2.00 -28.18 5.52
CA ASP A 326 2.29 -27.39 4.31
C ASP A 326 2.71 -28.30 3.15
N PRO A 327 1.84 -28.54 2.15
CA PRO A 327 2.12 -29.48 1.05
C PRO A 327 3.25 -29.02 0.11
N ARG A 328 3.76 -27.80 0.28
CA ARG A 328 4.83 -27.24 -0.55
C ARG A 328 6.22 -27.62 -0.06
N PHE A 329 6.35 -28.07 1.19
CA PHE A 329 7.61 -28.47 1.80
C PHE A 329 7.66 -30.00 1.98
N PRO A 330 8.85 -30.59 2.19
CA PRO A 330 8.99 -32.02 2.37
C PRO A 330 7.99 -32.54 3.40
N LYS A 331 7.33 -33.67 3.08
CA LYS A 331 6.30 -34.27 3.93
C LYS A 331 6.88 -34.49 5.32
N ARG A 332 6.25 -33.84 6.29
CA ARG A 332 6.45 -34.07 7.71
C ARG A 332 6.31 -35.57 8.03
N ALA A 333 7.15 -36.07 8.94
CA ALA A 333 6.96 -37.40 9.51
C ALA A 333 5.54 -37.54 10.10
N SER A 334 4.87 -38.66 9.81
CA SER A 334 3.50 -38.91 10.28
C SER A 334 3.42 -39.02 11.81
N ASP A 335 4.53 -39.41 12.45
CA ASP A 335 4.66 -39.44 13.90
C ASP A 335 5.07 -38.06 14.44
N GLU A 336 4.38 -37.59 15.49
CA GLU A 336 4.64 -36.30 16.10
C GLU A 336 6.04 -36.23 16.74
N SER A 337 6.52 -37.33 17.32
CA SER A 337 7.82 -37.38 17.97
C SER A 337 8.95 -37.30 16.93
N GLU A 338 8.82 -38.02 15.82
CA GLU A 338 9.75 -37.93 14.68
C GLU A 338 9.82 -36.52 14.10
N HIS A 339 8.67 -35.87 13.88
CA HIS A 339 8.66 -34.49 13.37
C HIS A 339 9.30 -33.51 14.35
N ARG A 340 9.08 -33.67 15.67
CA ARG A 340 9.77 -32.85 16.67
C ARG A 340 11.29 -33.02 16.60
N LEU A 341 11.80 -34.22 16.26
CA LEU A 341 13.23 -34.43 16.03
C LEU A 341 13.75 -33.69 14.79
N GLU A 342 12.97 -33.65 13.69
CA GLU A 342 13.32 -32.86 12.50
C GLU A 342 13.44 -31.37 12.83
N VAL A 343 12.49 -30.83 13.60
CA VAL A 343 12.51 -29.43 14.06
C VAL A 343 13.74 -29.17 14.94
N ILE A 344 14.06 -30.09 15.86
CA ILE A 344 15.26 -29.99 16.71
C ILE A 344 16.54 -30.01 15.87
N GLU A 345 16.61 -30.82 14.82
CA GLU A 345 17.77 -30.89 13.95
C GLU A 345 17.99 -29.61 13.14
N GLU A 346 16.92 -29.04 12.57
CA GLU A 346 16.99 -27.72 11.96
C GLU A 346 17.39 -26.64 12.99
N LEU A 347 16.89 -26.70 14.22
CA LEU A 347 17.30 -25.79 15.30
C LEU A 347 18.79 -25.91 15.65
N ARG A 348 19.36 -27.12 15.63
CA ARG A 348 20.82 -27.32 15.78
C ARG A 348 21.60 -26.64 14.66
N SER A 349 21.15 -26.84 13.41
CA SER A 349 21.73 -26.17 12.23
C SER A 349 21.63 -24.63 12.33
N ILE A 350 20.51 -24.07 12.81
CA ILE A 350 20.36 -22.64 13.08
C ILE A 350 21.32 -22.20 14.18
N ARG A 351 21.43 -22.94 15.29
CA ARG A 351 22.33 -22.62 16.40
C ARG A 351 23.79 -22.50 15.95
N GLU A 352 24.21 -23.39 15.06
CA GLU A 352 25.58 -23.42 14.53
C GLU A 352 25.83 -22.33 13.47
N LYS A 353 24.91 -22.17 12.50
CA LYS A 353 25.11 -21.30 11.34
C LYS A 353 24.65 -19.86 11.57
N HIS A 354 23.65 -19.67 12.43
CA HIS A 354 22.98 -18.40 12.71
C HIS A 354 22.72 -18.20 14.21
N PRO A 355 23.76 -18.12 15.06
CA PRO A 355 23.62 -18.12 16.51
C PRO A 355 22.79 -16.94 17.06
N LYS A 356 22.78 -15.77 16.39
CA LYS A 356 21.98 -14.62 16.83
C LYS A 356 20.51 -14.80 16.44
N LEU A 357 20.24 -15.43 15.29
CA LEU A 357 18.87 -15.85 14.95
C LEU A 357 18.36 -16.88 15.96
N PHE A 358 19.17 -17.89 16.29
CA PHE A 358 18.83 -18.90 17.30
C PHE A 358 18.47 -18.25 18.65
N ALA A 359 19.29 -17.30 19.13
CA ALA A 359 19.03 -16.58 20.37
C ALA A 359 17.68 -15.82 20.33
N ARG A 360 17.29 -15.25 19.18
CA ARG A 360 16.01 -14.56 19.02
C ARG A 360 14.82 -15.53 19.08
N LEU A 361 14.98 -16.78 18.68
CA LEU A 361 13.93 -17.82 18.77
C LEU A 361 13.55 -18.14 20.23
N ALA A 362 14.29 -17.69 21.23
CA ALA A 362 13.87 -17.76 22.63
C ALA A 362 12.53 -17.07 22.87
N SER A 363 12.25 -15.97 22.17
CA SER A 363 10.94 -15.29 22.19
C SER A 363 9.78 -16.13 21.62
N ARG A 364 10.09 -17.30 21.04
CA ARG A 364 9.16 -18.24 20.42
C ARG A 364 9.08 -19.59 21.15
N GLY A 365 9.71 -19.71 22.32
CA GLY A 365 9.67 -20.93 23.12
C GLY A 365 10.76 -21.96 22.80
N VAL A 366 11.86 -21.52 22.17
CA VAL A 366 13.08 -22.32 22.03
C VAL A 366 14.02 -22.01 23.20
N ALA A 367 14.44 -23.01 23.94
CA ALA A 367 15.38 -22.85 25.05
C ALA A 367 16.52 -23.86 24.95
N VAL A 368 17.52 -23.69 25.81
CA VAL A 368 18.62 -24.65 25.97
C VAL A 368 18.68 -25.03 27.44
N ASP A 369 18.75 -26.32 27.73
CA ASP A 369 18.85 -26.82 29.11
C ASP A 369 20.28 -26.72 29.68
N ARG A 370 20.48 -27.22 30.90
CA ARG A 370 21.80 -27.22 31.57
C ARG A 370 22.82 -28.12 30.88
N GLU A 371 22.37 -29.10 30.11
CA GLU A 371 23.18 -30.06 29.36
C GLU A 371 23.41 -29.61 27.90
N ASN A 372 23.00 -28.38 27.57
CA ASN A 372 23.10 -27.80 26.23
C ASN A 372 22.20 -28.48 25.17
N ASN A 373 21.17 -29.20 25.60
CA ASN A 373 20.13 -29.75 24.73
C ASN A 373 19.08 -28.68 24.41
N ILE A 374 18.53 -28.74 23.18
CA ILE A 374 17.48 -27.82 22.74
C ILE A 374 16.15 -28.28 23.33
N ILE A 375 15.51 -27.40 24.09
CA ILE A 375 14.12 -27.57 24.56
C ILE A 375 13.20 -26.81 23.61
N LEU A 376 12.14 -27.49 23.17
CA LEU A 376 11.13 -26.93 22.28
C LEU A 376 9.76 -26.94 22.98
N GLY A 377 9.13 -25.77 23.09
CA GLY A 377 7.75 -25.64 23.57
C GLY A 377 6.71 -26.29 22.66
N GLN A 378 5.43 -26.03 22.89
CA GLN A 378 4.35 -26.45 21.98
C GLN A 378 4.40 -25.67 20.66
N PRO A 379 3.78 -26.17 19.58
CA PRO A 379 3.59 -25.39 18.35
C PRO A 379 2.96 -24.02 18.64
N HIS A 380 3.44 -23.00 17.92
CA HIS A 380 2.99 -21.62 18.08
C HIS A 380 2.85 -20.93 16.72
N GLY A 381 2.26 -19.73 16.71
CA GLY A 381 2.12 -18.92 15.50
C GLY A 381 0.68 -18.70 15.06
N LYS A 382 0.45 -18.58 13.76
CA LYS A 382 -0.86 -18.29 13.15
C LYS A 382 -1.40 -19.49 12.38
N TYR A 383 -2.72 -19.63 12.31
CA TYR A 383 -3.39 -20.71 11.58
C TYR A 383 -3.52 -20.41 10.08
N MET A 384 -2.43 -19.97 9.45
CA MET A 384 -2.37 -19.69 8.02
C MET A 384 -1.03 -20.14 7.46
N LEU A 385 -1.07 -20.82 6.32
CA LEU A 385 0.12 -21.06 5.52
C LEU A 385 0.36 -19.86 4.59
N GLU A 386 1.51 -19.21 4.75
CA GLU A 386 1.81 -18.00 3.97
C GLU A 386 2.38 -18.33 2.59
N SER A 387 2.16 -17.45 1.62
CA SER A 387 2.81 -17.55 0.31
C SER A 387 4.29 -17.13 0.39
N CYS A 388 5.07 -17.43 -0.66
CA CYS A 388 6.44 -16.93 -0.82
C CYS A 388 6.52 -15.93 -1.99
N GLN A 389 5.50 -15.07 -2.12
CA GLN A 389 5.37 -14.16 -3.26
C GLN A 389 6.46 -13.09 -3.31
N THR A 390 6.92 -12.58 -2.17
CA THR A 390 7.96 -11.55 -2.14
C THR A 390 9.30 -12.12 -2.60
N LEU A 391 9.66 -13.30 -2.09
CA LEU A 391 10.86 -14.02 -2.48
C LEU A 391 10.78 -14.47 -3.93
N GLN A 392 9.61 -14.93 -4.40
CA GLN A 392 9.41 -15.25 -5.82
C GLN A 392 9.53 -13.99 -6.71
N GLN A 393 9.08 -12.83 -6.23
CA GLN A 393 9.19 -11.58 -6.95
C GLN A 393 10.63 -11.08 -7.03
N MET A 394 11.47 -11.31 -6.02
CA MET A 394 12.81 -10.69 -5.93
C MET A 394 13.95 -11.66 -6.23
N PHE A 395 13.80 -12.94 -5.87
CA PHE A 395 14.80 -14.00 -5.99
C PHE A 395 14.11 -15.33 -6.40
N PRO A 396 13.49 -15.39 -7.59
CA PRO A 396 12.72 -16.56 -8.03
C PRO A 396 13.53 -17.86 -8.09
N GLY A 397 14.85 -17.78 -8.22
CA GLY A 397 15.77 -18.92 -8.18
C GLY A 397 15.98 -19.51 -6.78
N MET A 398 15.59 -18.80 -5.72
CA MET A 398 15.65 -19.28 -4.33
C MET A 398 14.37 -19.99 -3.89
N VAL A 399 13.30 -19.94 -4.69
CA VAL A 399 12.01 -20.52 -4.33
C VAL A 399 11.91 -21.95 -4.91
N PRO A 400 11.70 -22.98 -4.07
CA PRO A 400 11.43 -24.35 -4.52
C PRO A 400 10.32 -24.44 -5.58
N ASP A 401 10.46 -25.35 -6.53
CA ASP A 401 9.49 -25.57 -7.62
C ASP A 401 8.07 -25.82 -7.12
N THR A 402 7.95 -26.66 -6.09
CA THR A 402 6.67 -26.97 -5.42
C THR A 402 5.94 -25.72 -4.94
N ILE A 403 6.66 -24.74 -4.37
CA ILE A 403 6.08 -23.46 -3.94
C ILE A 403 5.65 -22.62 -5.15
N ARG A 404 6.46 -22.61 -6.22
CA ARG A 404 6.15 -21.84 -7.43
C ARG A 404 4.88 -22.34 -8.12
N GLU A 405 4.74 -23.66 -8.22
CA GLU A 405 3.60 -24.34 -8.84
C GLU A 405 2.31 -24.13 -8.03
N GLN A 406 2.39 -24.20 -6.71
CA GLN A 406 1.23 -24.10 -5.81
C GLN A 406 0.90 -22.66 -5.36
N ASN A 407 1.58 -21.64 -5.88
CA ASN A 407 1.32 -20.25 -5.48
C ASN A 407 -0.12 -19.77 -5.80
N HIS A 408 -0.78 -20.40 -6.78
CA HIS A 408 -2.17 -20.11 -7.12
C HIS A 408 -3.16 -20.46 -6.00
N ILE A 409 -2.79 -21.37 -5.08
CA ILE A 409 -3.62 -21.81 -3.96
C ILE A 409 -3.67 -20.74 -2.86
N PHE A 410 -2.50 -20.28 -2.42
CA PHE A 410 -2.39 -19.39 -1.24
C PHE A 410 -2.38 -17.90 -1.60
N GLY A 411 -2.08 -17.58 -2.85
CA GLY A 411 -1.99 -16.20 -3.33
C GLY A 411 -3.28 -15.38 -3.29
N PRO A 412 -4.47 -15.94 -3.59
CA PRO A 412 -5.73 -15.20 -3.57
C PRO A 412 -6.08 -14.60 -2.20
N LEU A 413 -5.97 -15.39 -1.13
CA LEU A 413 -6.27 -14.96 0.24
C LEU A 413 -5.35 -13.80 0.69
N GLU A 414 -4.03 -13.95 0.49
CA GLU A 414 -3.07 -12.89 0.84
C GLU A 414 -3.31 -11.62 0.01
N ARG A 415 -3.65 -11.76 -1.28
CA ARG A 415 -3.99 -10.61 -2.13
C ARG A 415 -5.22 -9.88 -1.60
N LEU A 416 -6.29 -10.61 -1.26
CA LEU A 416 -7.51 -10.03 -0.69
C LEU A 416 -7.22 -9.28 0.61
N GLU A 417 -6.48 -9.91 1.52
CA GLU A 417 -6.05 -9.29 2.77
C GLU A 417 -5.31 -7.95 2.53
N LYS A 418 -4.30 -7.94 1.65
CA LYS A 418 -3.51 -6.74 1.34
C LYS A 418 -4.35 -5.66 0.64
N ASP A 419 -5.28 -6.04 -0.22
CA ASP A 419 -6.17 -5.11 -0.91
C ASP A 419 -7.15 -4.44 0.06
N VAL A 420 -7.69 -5.19 1.03
CA VAL A 420 -8.51 -4.59 2.09
C VAL A 420 -7.67 -3.62 2.93
N TYR A 421 -6.45 -3.99 3.32
CA TYR A 421 -5.59 -3.10 4.11
C TYR A 421 -5.32 -1.78 3.37
N ARG A 422 -4.96 -1.84 2.09
CA ARG A 422 -4.75 -0.65 1.25
C ARG A 422 -6.01 0.19 1.15
N MET A 423 -7.17 -0.43 0.92
CA MET A 423 -8.47 0.25 0.86
C MET A 423 -8.77 0.99 2.17
N VAL A 424 -8.66 0.32 3.32
CA VAL A 424 -8.90 0.90 4.64
C VAL A 424 -7.93 2.06 4.91
N PHE A 425 -6.63 1.86 4.67
CA PHE A 425 -5.66 2.93 4.88
C PHE A 425 -5.92 4.13 3.98
N ARG A 426 -6.28 3.89 2.71
CA ARG A 426 -6.66 4.95 1.77
C ARG A 426 -7.85 5.74 2.30
N TYR A 427 -8.91 5.06 2.72
CA TYR A 427 -10.11 5.69 3.27
C TYR A 427 -9.77 6.57 4.48
N LEU A 428 -9.02 6.03 5.44
CA LEU A 428 -8.64 6.73 6.67
C LEU A 428 -7.72 7.93 6.42
N ARG A 429 -6.90 7.88 5.37
CA ARG A 429 -5.91 8.92 5.08
C ARG A 429 -6.43 10.02 4.18
N GLU A 430 -7.13 9.68 3.10
CA GLU A 430 -7.60 10.66 2.14
C GLU A 430 -8.63 11.57 2.81
N LYS A 431 -8.64 12.86 2.47
CA LYS A 431 -9.69 13.76 2.93
C LYS A 431 -11.00 13.41 2.23
N SER A 432 -12.12 13.55 2.95
CA SER A 432 -13.43 13.42 2.31
C SER A 432 -13.60 14.51 1.26
N GLU A 433 -14.13 14.13 0.11
CA GLU A 433 -14.48 15.08 -0.95
C GLU A 433 -15.68 15.93 -0.53
N PHE A 434 -16.59 15.33 0.25
CA PHE A 434 -17.78 15.97 0.77
C PHE A 434 -17.54 16.78 2.05
N SER A 435 -16.49 16.46 2.82
CA SER A 435 -16.16 17.17 4.06
C SER A 435 -14.65 17.21 4.31
N PRO A 436 -13.91 18.13 3.66
CA PRO A 436 -12.44 18.15 3.70
C PRO A 436 -11.84 18.51 5.07
N PHE A 437 -12.68 18.92 6.03
CA PHE A 437 -12.27 19.36 7.36
C PHE A 437 -12.79 18.47 8.51
N SER A 438 -13.60 17.45 8.23
CA SER A 438 -14.11 16.54 9.27
C SER A 438 -13.40 15.19 9.26
N ALA A 439 -13.46 14.49 10.40
CA ALA A 439 -13.08 13.09 10.45
C ALA A 439 -14.00 12.26 9.53
N ARG A 440 -13.42 11.27 8.84
CA ARG A 440 -14.18 10.34 7.98
C ARG A 440 -15.34 9.71 8.76
N SER A 441 -16.53 9.76 8.16
CA SER A 441 -17.80 9.37 8.80
C SER A 441 -17.87 7.90 9.22
N ARG A 442 -17.05 7.02 8.62
CA ARG A 442 -16.97 5.58 8.92
C ARG A 442 -15.54 5.13 9.28
N SER A 443 -14.76 6.02 9.92
CA SER A 443 -13.38 5.68 10.32
C SER A 443 -13.32 4.51 11.31
N THR A 444 -14.24 4.43 12.27
CA THR A 444 -14.36 3.30 13.20
C THR A 444 -14.61 1.99 12.45
N LEU A 445 -15.63 1.95 11.60
CA LEU A 445 -15.94 0.77 10.78
C LEU A 445 -14.76 0.34 9.90
N ALA A 446 -14.04 1.28 9.28
CA ALA A 446 -12.87 0.93 8.47
C ALA A 446 -11.76 0.25 9.30
N ILE A 447 -11.59 0.66 10.57
CA ILE A 447 -10.65 0.02 11.51
C ILE A 447 -11.17 -1.37 11.91
N GLU A 448 -12.45 -1.49 12.26
CA GLU A 448 -13.11 -2.75 12.61
C GLU A 448 -13.00 -3.77 11.48
N ILE A 449 -13.20 -3.34 10.22
CA ILE A 449 -13.03 -4.22 9.05
C ILE A 449 -11.63 -4.83 9.01
N ARG A 450 -10.62 -4.00 9.21
CA ARG A 450 -9.22 -4.43 9.17
C ARG A 450 -8.88 -5.38 10.32
N GLU A 451 -9.37 -5.09 11.52
CA GLU A 451 -9.18 -5.93 12.71
C GLU A 451 -9.89 -7.28 12.55
N HIS A 452 -11.12 -7.29 12.05
CA HIS A 452 -11.89 -8.51 11.82
C HIS A 452 -11.25 -9.42 10.77
N ILE A 453 -10.69 -8.84 9.71
CA ILE A 453 -9.95 -9.62 8.70
C ILE A 453 -8.68 -10.22 9.30
N GLN A 454 -7.96 -9.48 10.16
CA GLN A 454 -6.82 -10.05 10.88
C GLN A 454 -7.26 -11.23 11.75
N THR A 455 -8.41 -11.17 12.40
CA THR A 455 -9.00 -12.29 13.16
C THR A 455 -9.24 -13.49 12.23
N ILE A 456 -10.03 -13.33 11.16
CA ILE A 456 -10.34 -14.42 10.20
C ILE A 456 -9.07 -15.10 9.68
N VAL A 457 -8.09 -14.29 9.25
CA VAL A 457 -6.86 -14.81 8.65
C VAL A 457 -6.02 -15.58 9.67
N ASN A 458 -5.93 -15.12 10.92
CA ASN A 458 -4.98 -15.64 11.90
C ASN A 458 -5.53 -16.73 12.82
N GLU A 459 -6.86 -16.81 12.98
CA GLU A 459 -7.54 -17.75 13.87
C GLU A 459 -7.86 -19.08 13.17
N PRO A 460 -8.01 -20.19 13.94
CA PRO A 460 -8.37 -21.47 13.35
C PRO A 460 -9.81 -21.46 12.84
N ILE A 461 -10.07 -22.23 11.78
CA ILE A 461 -11.45 -22.54 11.39
C ILE A 461 -11.98 -23.65 12.31
N LYS A 462 -13.30 -23.65 12.56
CA LYS A 462 -13.95 -24.78 13.24
C LYS A 462 -13.72 -26.07 12.44
N ASP A 463 -13.32 -27.14 13.13
CA ASP A 463 -13.05 -28.45 12.53
C ASP A 463 -11.94 -28.41 11.45
N GLN A 464 -10.97 -27.50 11.60
CA GLN A 464 -9.87 -27.26 10.64
C GLN A 464 -9.14 -28.53 10.21
N ASP A 465 -8.97 -29.50 11.11
CA ASP A 465 -8.25 -30.75 10.84
C ASP A 465 -8.92 -31.62 9.74
N ASN A 466 -10.18 -31.34 9.40
CA ASN A 466 -10.91 -32.04 8.33
C ASN A 466 -10.72 -31.43 6.94
N TYR A 467 -9.99 -30.31 6.83
CA TYR A 467 -9.84 -29.56 5.58
C TYR A 467 -8.39 -29.56 5.10
N SER A 468 -8.21 -29.59 3.78
CA SER A 468 -6.91 -29.33 3.18
C SER A 468 -6.51 -27.88 3.38
N ALA A 469 -5.20 -27.59 3.27
CA ALA A 469 -4.71 -26.21 3.35
C ALA A 469 -5.33 -25.28 2.29
N GLU A 470 -5.66 -25.81 1.11
CA GLU A 470 -6.36 -25.10 0.05
C GLU A 470 -7.79 -24.76 0.46
N GLN A 471 -8.53 -25.73 1.00
CA GLN A 471 -9.89 -25.52 1.50
C GLN A 471 -9.92 -24.50 2.64
N ILE A 472 -8.94 -24.56 3.56
CA ILE A 472 -8.80 -23.57 4.64
C ILE A 472 -8.60 -22.17 4.07
N ALA A 473 -7.72 -22.01 3.08
CA ALA A 473 -7.47 -20.70 2.46
C ALA A 473 -8.73 -20.18 1.75
N GLN A 474 -9.46 -21.05 1.04
CA GLN A 474 -10.70 -20.70 0.37
C GLN A 474 -11.80 -20.30 1.38
N ILE A 475 -12.01 -21.08 2.44
CA ILE A 475 -13.02 -20.76 3.47
C ILE A 475 -12.72 -19.41 4.12
N LYS A 476 -11.46 -19.11 4.45
CA LYS A 476 -11.07 -17.80 4.99
C LYS A 476 -11.31 -16.68 3.99
N GLN A 477 -11.04 -16.92 2.71
CA GLN A 477 -11.30 -15.95 1.66
C GLN A 477 -12.80 -15.64 1.55
N GLU A 478 -13.64 -16.67 1.57
CA GLU A 478 -15.10 -16.55 1.57
C GLU A 478 -15.60 -15.80 2.82
N GLN A 479 -15.12 -16.15 4.01
CA GLN A 479 -15.46 -15.44 5.26
C GLN A 479 -15.13 -13.94 5.20
N ILE A 480 -13.99 -13.57 4.61
CA ILE A 480 -13.65 -12.16 4.40
C ILE A 480 -14.64 -11.50 3.44
N LEU A 481 -14.94 -12.14 2.30
CA LEU A 481 -15.85 -11.59 1.30
C LEU A 481 -17.26 -11.44 1.85
N ASP A 482 -17.78 -12.43 2.58
CA ASP A 482 -19.09 -12.40 3.23
C ASP A 482 -19.19 -11.27 4.25
N TYR A 483 -18.13 -11.08 5.05
CA TYR A 483 -18.07 -9.99 6.00
C TYR A 483 -18.05 -8.61 5.29
N LEU A 484 -17.23 -8.46 4.25
CA LEU A 484 -17.19 -7.22 3.46
C LEU A 484 -18.53 -6.94 2.74
N GLU A 485 -19.19 -7.98 2.22
CA GLU A 485 -20.52 -7.92 1.61
C GLU A 485 -21.56 -7.44 2.61
N LYS A 486 -21.57 -8.01 3.83
CA LYS A 486 -22.45 -7.57 4.91
C LYS A 486 -22.28 -6.08 5.20
N GLU A 487 -21.05 -5.61 5.40
CA GLU A 487 -20.77 -4.21 5.70
C GLU A 487 -21.14 -3.28 4.53
N TYR A 488 -20.94 -3.73 3.28
CA TYR A 488 -21.40 -3.01 2.09
C TYR A 488 -22.93 -2.89 2.04
N ILE A 489 -23.65 -3.99 2.25
CA ILE A 489 -25.13 -4.02 2.25
C ILE A 489 -25.67 -3.11 3.34
N GLU A 490 -25.10 -3.11 4.55
CA GLU A 490 -25.49 -2.21 5.64
C GLU A 490 -25.27 -0.72 5.27
N LEU A 491 -24.16 -0.39 4.63
CA LEU A 491 -23.89 0.96 4.14
C LEU A 491 -24.88 1.39 3.03
N VAL A 492 -25.23 0.50 2.11
CA VAL A 492 -26.23 0.79 1.06
C VAL A 492 -27.63 0.96 1.65
N LYS A 493 -28.07 0.04 2.51
CA LYS A 493 -29.38 0.11 3.16
C LYS A 493 -29.55 1.37 4.00
N SER A 494 -28.49 1.80 4.69
CA SER A 494 -28.49 3.06 5.46
C SER A 494 -28.39 4.32 4.60
N ASN A 495 -28.32 4.20 3.28
CA ASN A 495 -28.08 5.31 2.34
C ASN A 495 -26.84 6.12 2.75
N SER A 496 -25.76 5.42 3.12
CA SER A 496 -24.54 6.03 3.62
C SER A 496 -23.83 6.80 2.50
N MET A 497 -23.64 8.11 2.70
CA MET A 497 -22.82 8.97 1.81
C MET A 497 -21.30 8.79 2.00
N SER A 498 -20.87 7.78 2.77
CA SER A 498 -19.44 7.51 2.99
C SER A 498 -18.78 6.99 1.72
N GLU A 499 -17.60 7.52 1.40
CA GLU A 499 -16.78 7.02 0.29
C GLU A 499 -16.29 5.57 0.52
N LEU A 500 -16.41 5.04 1.74
CA LEU A 500 -16.18 3.63 2.02
C LEU A 500 -17.14 2.71 1.25
N CYS A 501 -18.38 3.14 1.03
CA CYS A 501 -19.39 2.35 0.31
C CYS A 501 -18.97 2.03 -1.14
N PRO A 502 -18.65 3.02 -2.01
CA PRO A 502 -18.16 2.72 -3.35
C PRO A 502 -16.79 2.03 -3.36
N MET A 503 -15.93 2.24 -2.34
CA MET A 503 -14.66 1.53 -2.22
C MET A 503 -14.88 0.03 -1.94
N LEU A 504 -15.79 -0.32 -1.03
CA LEU A 504 -16.18 -1.71 -0.77
C LEU A 504 -16.84 -2.34 -1.98
N LYS A 505 -17.77 -1.64 -2.65
CA LYS A 505 -18.38 -2.11 -3.90
C LYS A 505 -17.34 -2.48 -4.93
N LYS A 506 -16.36 -1.59 -5.17
CA LYS A 506 -15.28 -1.81 -6.13
C LYS A 506 -14.39 -2.99 -5.73
N LEU A 507 -14.10 -3.14 -4.43
CA LEU A 507 -13.32 -4.28 -3.93
C LEU A 507 -14.09 -5.59 -4.15
N LEU A 508 -15.36 -5.66 -3.78
CA LEU A 508 -16.23 -6.81 -3.96
C LEU A 508 -16.37 -7.21 -5.44
N HIS A 509 -16.64 -6.25 -6.32
CA HIS A 509 -16.71 -6.46 -7.77
C HIS A 509 -15.42 -7.11 -8.32
N ARG A 510 -14.26 -6.64 -7.85
CA ARG A 510 -12.95 -7.21 -8.21
C ARG A 510 -12.82 -8.69 -7.83
N TYR A 511 -13.52 -9.15 -6.81
CA TYR A 511 -13.58 -10.55 -6.39
C TYR A 511 -14.83 -11.27 -6.88
N GLY A 512 -15.45 -10.77 -7.97
CA GLY A 512 -16.58 -11.40 -8.65
C GLY A 512 -17.92 -11.22 -7.95
N GLN A 513 -18.01 -10.28 -7.01
CA GLN A 513 -19.23 -10.01 -6.23
C GLN A 513 -19.90 -8.73 -6.74
N ASP A 514 -20.94 -8.91 -7.56
CA ASP A 514 -21.71 -7.81 -8.15
C ASP A 514 -23.09 -7.65 -7.51
N TYR A 515 -23.55 -6.39 -7.44
CA TYR A 515 -24.79 -6.03 -6.76
C TYR A 515 -25.59 -5.01 -7.56
N VAL A 516 -26.89 -5.27 -7.67
CA VAL A 516 -27.90 -4.33 -8.17
C VAL A 516 -28.68 -3.78 -6.98
N ILE A 517 -28.77 -2.46 -6.90
CA ILE A 517 -29.54 -1.76 -5.89
C ILE A 517 -30.93 -1.51 -6.46
N GLN A 518 -31.95 -2.16 -5.88
CA GLN A 518 -33.34 -1.90 -6.23
C GLN A 518 -33.93 -0.91 -5.22
N GLU A 519 -34.09 0.34 -5.66
CA GLU A 519 -34.78 1.34 -4.88
C GLU A 519 -36.30 1.20 -5.10
N GLN A 520 -37.05 0.96 -4.02
CA GLN A 520 -38.49 1.11 -4.06
C GLN A 520 -38.81 2.61 -4.20
N LYS A 521 -39.03 3.06 -5.44
CA LYS A 521 -39.28 4.47 -5.84
C LYS A 521 -40.55 5.06 -5.22
N SER A 522 -40.55 5.31 -3.92
CA SER A 522 -41.55 6.14 -3.25
C SER A 522 -40.92 7.48 -2.90
N ILE A 523 -41.37 8.54 -3.58
CA ILE A 523 -40.96 9.93 -3.31
C ILE A 523 -41.18 10.27 -1.82
N LEU A 524 -42.26 9.77 -1.22
CA LEU A 524 -42.59 9.97 0.19
C LEU A 524 -41.56 9.33 1.13
N ARG A 525 -41.09 8.11 0.82
CA ARG A 525 -40.05 7.43 1.61
C ARG A 525 -38.70 8.14 1.49
N SER A 526 -38.31 8.55 0.28
CA SER A 526 -37.08 9.31 0.05
C SER A 526 -37.10 10.66 0.80
N ALA A 527 -38.23 11.37 0.76
CA ALA A 527 -38.41 12.61 1.52
C ALA A 527 -38.34 12.38 3.03
N ALA A 528 -38.97 11.33 3.55
CA ALA A 528 -38.93 10.98 4.98
C ALA A 528 -37.53 10.56 5.46
N ALA A 529 -36.80 9.79 4.66
CA ALA A 529 -35.42 9.39 4.95
C ALA A 529 -34.49 10.60 4.95
N SER A 530 -34.64 11.51 3.98
CA SER A 530 -33.89 12.77 3.92
C SER A 530 -34.19 13.67 5.12
N ALA A 531 -35.45 13.82 5.50
CA ALA A 531 -35.85 14.60 6.68
C ALA A 531 -35.27 14.02 7.98
N SER A 532 -35.31 12.69 8.12
CA SER A 532 -34.71 11.97 9.25
C SER A 532 -33.19 12.18 9.27
N TYR A 533 -32.51 12.01 8.14
CA TYR A 533 -31.07 12.25 8.02
C TYR A 533 -30.68 13.67 8.44
N ILE A 534 -31.40 14.69 7.96
CA ILE A 534 -31.18 16.10 8.32
C ILE A 534 -31.37 16.28 9.83
N ALA A 535 -32.46 15.75 10.39
CA ALA A 535 -32.75 15.86 11.82
C ALA A 535 -31.62 15.25 12.68
N PHE A 536 -31.23 14.00 12.42
CA PHE A 536 -30.13 13.35 13.15
C PHE A 536 -28.79 14.06 12.96
N SER A 537 -28.53 14.62 11.77
CA SER A 537 -27.31 15.40 11.52
C SER A 537 -27.30 16.70 12.34
N LEU A 538 -28.44 17.38 12.45
CA LEU A 538 -28.59 18.54 13.33
C LEU A 538 -28.41 18.17 14.80
N VAL A 539 -28.97 17.04 15.25
CA VAL A 539 -28.74 16.53 16.61
C VAL A 539 -27.26 16.28 16.86
N LYS A 540 -26.59 15.61 15.91
CA LYS A 540 -25.16 15.33 15.99
C LYS A 540 -24.34 16.61 16.10
N GLU A 541 -24.57 17.59 15.23
CA GLU A 541 -23.81 18.86 15.27
C GLU A 541 -24.10 19.64 16.56
N ALA A 542 -25.34 19.66 17.04
CA ALA A 542 -25.67 20.26 18.32
C ALA A 542 -24.93 19.57 19.49
N VAL A 543 -24.91 18.24 19.51
CA VAL A 543 -24.18 17.44 20.50
C VAL A 543 -22.67 17.67 20.38
N GLY A 544 -22.12 17.67 19.16
CA GLY A 544 -20.71 17.95 18.91
C GLY A 544 -20.28 19.35 19.35
N LEU A 545 -21.10 20.36 19.09
CA LEU A 545 -20.90 21.73 19.57
C LEU A 545 -20.88 21.78 21.11
N VAL A 546 -21.89 21.20 21.76
CA VAL A 546 -22.00 21.13 23.23
C VAL A 546 -20.78 20.48 23.87
N LEU A 547 -20.31 19.38 23.30
CA LEU A 547 -19.19 18.61 23.83
C LEU A 547 -17.85 19.32 23.61
N ASN A 548 -17.70 20.04 22.50
CA ASN A 548 -16.54 20.91 22.25
C ASN A 548 -16.54 22.16 23.15
N LEU A 549 -17.72 22.64 23.55
CA LEU A 549 -17.91 23.72 24.52
C LEU A 549 -17.78 23.24 25.99
N GLY A 550 -17.38 21.99 26.25
CA GLY A 550 -17.22 21.43 27.60
C GLY A 550 -16.25 22.18 28.53
N TYR A 551 -15.51 23.17 28.02
CA TYR A 551 -14.72 24.12 28.82
C TYR A 551 -15.53 25.30 29.40
N ILE A 552 -16.79 25.50 28.98
CA ILE A 552 -17.61 26.69 29.32
C ILE A 552 -18.49 26.47 30.57
N GLY A 553 -18.34 25.36 31.29
CA GLY A 553 -19.00 25.11 32.58
C GLY A 553 -20.42 24.53 32.46
N GLY A 554 -20.84 23.82 33.52
CA GLY A 554 -22.06 22.99 33.53
C GLY A 554 -23.39 23.74 33.30
N GLY A 555 -23.41 25.06 33.49
CA GLY A 555 -24.59 25.89 33.25
C GLY A 555 -25.03 25.90 31.78
N MET A 556 -24.08 26.00 30.84
CA MET A 556 -24.39 26.01 29.41
C MET A 556 -24.82 24.62 28.91
N LEU A 557 -24.22 23.55 29.45
CA LEU A 557 -24.61 22.17 29.17
C LEU A 557 -26.06 21.88 29.60
N SER A 558 -26.47 22.36 30.79
CA SER A 558 -27.84 22.21 31.29
C SER A 558 -28.89 22.89 30.40
N VAL A 559 -28.59 24.10 29.91
CA VAL A 559 -29.48 24.84 28.99
C VAL A 559 -29.64 24.09 27.67
N ILE A 560 -28.54 23.61 27.08
CA ILE A 560 -28.61 22.90 25.79
C ILE A 560 -29.26 21.52 25.95
N GLY A 561 -28.97 20.81 27.05
CA GLY A 561 -29.67 19.56 27.38
C GLY A 561 -31.18 19.74 27.51
N THR A 562 -31.62 20.83 28.15
CA THR A 562 -33.04 21.18 28.28
C THR A 562 -33.67 21.51 26.91
N LEU A 563 -32.97 22.28 26.06
CA LEU A 563 -33.42 22.59 24.70
C LEU A 563 -33.61 21.34 23.84
N LEU A 564 -32.65 20.41 23.84
CA LEU A 564 -32.75 19.15 23.11
C LEU A 564 -33.91 18.29 23.63
N GLN A 565 -34.08 18.23 24.96
CA GLN A 565 -35.17 17.48 25.58
C GLN A 565 -36.54 18.05 25.21
N ASP A 566 -36.69 19.37 25.20
CA ASP A 566 -37.94 20.03 24.83
C ASP A 566 -38.23 19.96 23.33
N MET A 567 -37.21 20.02 22.48
CA MET A 567 -37.35 19.74 21.05
C MET A 567 -37.89 18.33 20.82
N GLY A 568 -37.35 17.32 21.53
CA GLY A 568 -37.85 15.96 21.46
C GLY A 568 -39.32 15.86 21.87
N LYS A 569 -39.71 16.43 23.01
CA LYS A 569 -41.13 16.45 23.46
C LYS A 569 -42.06 17.10 22.43
N ARG A 570 -41.66 18.24 21.85
CA ARG A 570 -42.43 18.95 20.82
C ARG A 570 -42.57 18.11 19.56
N LEU A 571 -41.50 17.47 19.12
CA LEU A 571 -41.54 16.56 17.98
C LEU A 571 -42.48 15.38 18.26
N SER A 572 -42.42 14.78 19.46
CA SER A 572 -43.35 13.72 19.89
C SER A 572 -44.81 14.15 19.80
N HIS A 573 -45.11 15.37 20.25
CA HIS A 573 -46.46 15.92 20.27
C HIS A 573 -46.98 16.21 18.85
N ILE A 574 -46.16 16.84 18.01
CA ILE A 574 -46.47 17.10 16.59
C ILE A 574 -46.73 15.78 15.86
N VAL A 575 -45.90 14.77 16.12
CA VAL A 575 -45.98 13.48 15.43
C VAL A 575 -47.17 12.65 15.92
N GLY A 576 -47.48 12.73 17.22
CA GLY A 576 -48.65 12.08 17.82
C GLY A 576 -49.98 12.63 17.30
N GLY A 577 -50.02 13.88 16.81
CA GLY A 577 -51.20 14.51 16.23
C GLY A 577 -51.54 14.07 14.81
N PHE A 578 -50.64 13.36 14.11
CA PHE A 578 -50.96 12.79 12.80
C PHE A 578 -51.90 11.58 12.97
N GLY A 579 -53.01 11.51 12.23
CA GLY A 579 -54.02 10.44 12.33
C GLY A 579 -53.49 9.02 12.01
N SER A 580 -54.18 7.96 12.45
CA SER A 580 -53.74 6.54 12.44
C SER A 580 -53.73 5.84 11.06
N ASN A 581 -53.45 6.57 9.97
CA ASN A 581 -53.34 5.97 8.65
C ASN A 581 -52.03 5.17 8.52
N ILE A 582 -52.13 3.96 7.92
CA ILE A 582 -51.01 3.01 7.74
C ILE A 582 -49.83 3.68 7.01
N ALA A 583 -50.11 4.50 5.99
CA ALA A 583 -49.07 5.24 5.26
C ALA A 583 -48.35 6.30 6.10
N LEU A 584 -49.06 6.94 7.05
CA LEU A 584 -48.44 7.91 7.97
C LEU A 584 -47.67 7.22 9.10
N ASN A 585 -48.08 6.02 9.53
CA ASN A 585 -47.38 5.30 10.60
C ASN A 585 -45.93 4.95 10.24
N ILE A 586 -45.65 4.71 8.95
CA ILE A 586 -44.28 4.51 8.41
C ILE A 586 -43.42 5.77 8.61
N VAL A 587 -44.02 6.96 8.51
CA VAL A 587 -43.33 8.24 8.71
C VAL A 587 -43.24 8.59 10.20
N LYS A 588 -44.26 8.28 11.00
CA LYS A 588 -44.29 8.61 12.44
C LYS A 588 -43.24 7.89 13.27
N ALA A 589 -43.03 6.59 13.03
CA ALA A 589 -42.10 5.79 13.82
C ALA A 589 -40.66 6.39 13.85
N PRO A 590 -40.08 6.80 12.71
CA PRO A 590 -38.83 7.58 12.66
C PRO A 590 -38.81 8.83 13.54
N PHE A 591 -39.84 9.68 13.44
CA PHE A 591 -39.86 10.94 14.18
C PHE A 591 -40.11 10.74 15.68
N LEU A 592 -40.83 9.69 16.08
CA LEU A 592 -40.95 9.28 17.47
C LEU A 592 -39.61 8.76 18.02
N ALA A 593 -38.84 8.01 17.23
CA ALA A 593 -37.50 7.57 17.60
C ALA A 593 -36.53 8.76 17.76
N ILE A 594 -36.57 9.73 16.84
CA ILE A 594 -35.80 10.99 16.93
C ILE A 594 -36.20 11.78 18.18
N SER A 595 -37.50 11.86 18.47
CA SER A 595 -38.04 12.50 19.67
C SER A 595 -37.48 11.87 20.95
N ALA A 596 -37.55 10.54 21.05
CA ALA A 596 -37.07 9.80 22.21
C ALA A 596 -35.55 9.94 22.39
N LEU A 597 -34.79 9.91 21.28
CA LEU A 597 -33.36 10.15 21.30
C LEU A 597 -33.01 11.55 21.80
N LEU A 598 -33.67 12.59 21.26
CA LEU A 598 -33.50 13.98 21.67
C LEU A 598 -33.76 14.16 23.16
N GLN A 599 -34.81 13.50 23.68
CA GLN A 599 -35.13 13.50 25.11
C GLN A 599 -34.06 12.80 25.95
N GLY A 600 -33.59 11.62 25.53
CA GLY A 600 -32.55 10.87 26.24
C GLY A 600 -31.20 11.58 26.25
N VAL A 601 -30.75 12.06 25.08
CA VAL A 601 -29.51 12.82 24.93
C VAL A 601 -29.58 14.13 25.72
N GLY A 602 -30.69 14.86 25.61
CA GLY A 602 -30.93 16.08 26.37
C GLY A 602 -30.85 15.85 27.88
N PHE A 603 -31.45 14.76 28.37
CA PHE A 603 -31.38 14.35 29.77
C PHE A 603 -29.94 14.02 30.21
N VAL A 604 -29.21 13.22 29.43
CA VAL A 604 -27.81 12.84 29.75
C VAL A 604 -26.90 14.07 29.77
N ILE A 605 -27.00 14.95 28.76
CA ILE A 605 -26.21 16.19 28.70
C ILE A 605 -26.53 17.10 29.88
N ARG A 606 -27.82 17.22 30.24
CA ARG A 606 -28.28 18.03 31.38
C ARG A 606 -27.72 17.53 32.71
N GLN A 607 -27.48 16.22 32.85
CA GLN A 607 -27.02 15.58 34.09
C GLN A 607 -25.49 15.31 34.13
N SER A 608 -24.75 15.60 33.06
CA SER A 608 -23.34 15.24 32.96
C SER A 608 -22.38 16.42 33.23
N PHE A 609 -21.41 16.21 34.11
CA PHE A 609 -20.26 17.10 34.31
C PHE A 609 -19.02 16.53 33.59
N GLY A 610 -18.85 16.91 32.33
CA GLY A 610 -17.59 16.78 31.58
C GLY A 610 -17.06 15.36 31.37
N LEU A 611 -17.46 14.69 30.28
CA LEU A 611 -16.87 13.41 29.88
C LEU A 611 -16.71 13.30 28.35
N LYS A 612 -15.46 13.49 27.88
CA LYS A 612 -15.05 13.15 26.50
C LYS A 612 -15.38 11.70 26.07
N PRO A 613 -15.38 10.68 26.95
CA PRO A 613 -15.78 9.32 26.55
C PRO A 613 -17.25 9.21 26.11
N LEU A 614 -18.15 9.96 26.74
CA LEU A 614 -19.58 9.97 26.38
C LEU A 614 -19.84 10.63 25.03
N ALA A 615 -18.97 11.56 24.61
CA ALA A 615 -19.05 12.22 23.32
C ALA A 615 -19.03 11.23 22.16
N LYS A 616 -18.09 10.28 22.22
CA LYS A 616 -17.93 9.27 21.17
C LYS A 616 -19.11 8.30 21.17
N LEU A 617 -19.54 7.85 22.36
CA LEU A 617 -20.68 6.94 22.50
C LEU A 617 -21.99 7.58 22.00
N ALA A 618 -22.21 8.87 22.30
CA ALA A 618 -23.36 9.62 21.81
C ALA A 618 -23.31 9.84 20.28
N ASP A 619 -22.16 10.24 19.73
CA ASP A 619 -21.99 10.41 18.28
C ASP A 619 -22.21 9.09 17.52
N ASP A 620 -21.61 7.99 18.01
CA ASP A 620 -21.78 6.65 17.44
C ASP A 620 -23.25 6.18 17.54
N GLY A 621 -23.91 6.40 18.68
CA GLY A 621 -25.32 6.06 18.89
C GLY A 621 -26.30 6.87 18.02
N ILE A 622 -26.07 8.17 17.85
CA ILE A 622 -26.87 9.04 16.97
C ILE A 622 -26.74 8.59 15.51
N ARG A 623 -25.52 8.26 15.07
CA ARG A 623 -25.27 7.73 13.72
C ARG A 623 -25.95 6.39 13.52
N PHE A 624 -25.81 5.45 14.47
CA PHE A 624 -26.46 4.15 14.40
C PHE A 624 -27.98 4.28 14.24
N LEU A 625 -28.62 5.10 15.06
CA LEU A 625 -30.07 5.32 14.99
C LEU A 625 -30.50 5.98 13.68
N ARG A 626 -29.74 6.98 13.20
CA ARG A 626 -29.98 7.60 11.89
C ARG A 626 -29.97 6.57 10.77
N ASP A 627 -28.98 5.69 10.79
CA ASP A 627 -28.73 4.71 9.74
C ASP A 627 -29.82 3.63 9.74
N GLN A 628 -30.18 3.10 10.91
CA GLN A 628 -31.29 2.14 11.09
C GLN A 628 -32.63 2.75 10.66
N THR A 629 -32.88 4.01 11.04
CA THR A 629 -34.10 4.73 10.67
C THR A 629 -34.17 4.94 9.16
N SER A 630 -33.06 5.35 8.53
CA SER A 630 -33.00 5.55 7.07
C SER A 630 -33.23 4.25 6.32
N ALA A 631 -32.63 3.14 6.78
CA ALA A 631 -32.82 1.82 6.20
C ALA A 631 -34.29 1.34 6.30
N ALA A 632 -34.92 1.51 7.46
CA ALA A 632 -36.32 1.14 7.67
C ALA A 632 -37.29 1.95 6.78
N ILE A 633 -36.97 3.21 6.50
CA ILE A 633 -37.82 4.08 5.65
C ILE A 633 -37.67 3.74 4.18
N LEU A 634 -36.43 3.57 3.69
CA LEU A 634 -36.16 3.44 2.25
C LEU A 634 -36.60 2.08 1.70
N GLY A 635 -36.50 1.01 2.49
CA GLY A 635 -36.81 -0.34 2.02
C GLY A 635 -35.92 -0.77 0.85
N THR A 636 -34.67 -0.28 0.81
CA THR A 636 -33.69 -0.59 -0.23
C THR A 636 -33.37 -2.08 -0.21
N GLU A 637 -33.56 -2.74 -1.35
CA GLU A 637 -33.16 -4.12 -1.54
C GLU A 637 -31.84 -4.15 -2.31
N VAL A 638 -30.87 -4.90 -1.78
CA VAL A 638 -29.57 -5.11 -2.43
C VAL A 638 -29.57 -6.55 -2.90
N ILE A 639 -29.61 -6.73 -4.21
CA ILE A 639 -29.66 -8.05 -4.83
C ILE A 639 -28.28 -8.34 -5.40
N LYS A 640 -27.68 -9.42 -4.90
CA LYS A 640 -26.46 -9.98 -5.47
C LYS A 640 -26.79 -10.55 -6.84
N THR A 641 -26.11 -10.08 -7.88
CA THR A 641 -26.29 -10.63 -9.22
C THR A 641 -25.49 -11.92 -9.35
N GLU A 642 -26.10 -12.98 -9.87
CA GLU A 642 -25.33 -14.16 -10.26
C GLU A 642 -24.29 -13.74 -11.29
N SER A 643 -23.01 -13.79 -10.88
CA SER A 643 -21.90 -13.57 -11.81
C SER A 643 -22.01 -14.63 -12.90
N SER A 644 -22.00 -14.23 -14.16
CA SER A 644 -22.00 -15.14 -15.30
C SER A 644 -20.65 -15.86 -15.42
N SER A 645 -20.31 -16.72 -14.46
CA SER A 645 -19.03 -17.41 -14.29
C SER A 645 -17.80 -16.48 -14.16
N PRO A 646 -16.78 -16.86 -13.38
CA PRO A 646 -15.50 -16.19 -13.46
C PRO A 646 -14.95 -16.40 -14.88
N HIS A 647 -14.85 -15.30 -15.64
CA HIS A 647 -14.33 -15.29 -16.99
C HIS A 647 -13.03 -16.11 -17.09
N LYS A 648 -13.06 -17.16 -17.94
CA LYS A 648 -11.92 -17.42 -18.82
C LYS A 648 -11.55 -16.07 -19.42
N THR A 649 -10.33 -15.64 -19.16
CA THR A 649 -9.78 -14.32 -19.46
C THR A 649 -9.81 -14.07 -20.97
N ASN A 650 -10.96 -13.66 -21.49
CA ASN A 650 -11.05 -12.98 -22.77
C ASN A 650 -11.05 -11.49 -22.48
N GLN A 651 -10.14 -10.81 -23.18
CA GLN A 651 -9.98 -9.38 -23.20
C GLN A 651 -11.32 -8.72 -23.54
N SER A 652 -11.94 -8.04 -22.59
CA SER A 652 -12.92 -7.00 -22.88
C SER A 652 -12.87 -5.93 -21.80
N ASN A 653 -12.71 -4.70 -22.30
CA ASN A 653 -12.54 -3.47 -21.57
C ASN A 653 -13.78 -3.11 -20.74
N GLU A 654 -13.63 -3.01 -19.42
CA GLU A 654 -14.41 -2.07 -18.62
C GLU A 654 -13.44 -1.05 -18.00
N SER A 655 -13.60 0.21 -18.42
CA SER A 655 -12.80 1.33 -17.95
C SER A 655 -13.17 1.66 -16.50
N PRO A 656 -12.22 1.85 -15.58
CA PRO A 656 -12.54 2.50 -14.32
C PRO A 656 -12.91 3.96 -14.61
N GLU A 657 -14.06 4.39 -14.06
CA GLU A 657 -14.52 5.78 -14.04
C GLU A 657 -13.35 6.76 -13.93
N SER A 658 -13.28 7.61 -14.95
CA SER A 658 -12.40 8.76 -15.04
C SER A 658 -12.46 9.58 -13.76
N ALA A 659 -11.37 9.60 -12.99
CA ALA A 659 -10.95 10.85 -12.38
C ALA A 659 -10.99 11.88 -13.51
N LYS A 660 -11.79 12.94 -13.38
CA LYS A 660 -12.01 13.96 -14.41
C LYS A 660 -10.68 14.36 -15.06
N VAL A 661 -10.33 13.69 -16.15
CA VAL A 661 -9.29 14.13 -17.08
C VAL A 661 -9.97 15.28 -17.79
N GLY A 662 -9.60 16.49 -17.43
CA GLY A 662 -10.00 17.68 -18.19
C GLY A 662 -9.77 17.40 -19.68
N LYS A 663 -10.59 17.97 -20.55
CA LYS A 663 -10.43 17.88 -22.01
C LYS A 663 -9.04 18.38 -22.41
N ILE A 664 -8.02 17.53 -22.38
CA ILE A 664 -6.69 17.86 -22.88
C ILE A 664 -6.77 17.64 -24.38
N LYS A 665 -6.79 18.74 -25.15
CA LYS A 665 -6.67 18.66 -26.60
C LYS A 665 -5.29 18.09 -26.95
N PHE A 666 -5.19 17.29 -28.02
CA PHE A 666 -3.89 16.81 -28.53
C PHE A 666 -2.88 17.95 -28.75
N SER A 667 -3.38 19.15 -29.06
CA SER A 667 -2.58 20.37 -29.13
C SER A 667 -1.91 20.71 -27.80
N GLU A 668 -2.60 20.60 -26.65
CA GLU A 668 -2.03 20.88 -25.32
C GLU A 668 -1.04 19.81 -24.88
N PHE A 669 -1.30 18.53 -25.20
CA PHE A 669 -0.32 17.46 -24.94
C PHE A 669 0.94 17.68 -25.79
N LYS A 670 0.77 17.93 -27.10
CA LYS A 670 1.87 18.23 -28.03
C LYS A 670 2.60 19.53 -27.67
N GLU A 671 1.88 20.56 -27.20
CA GLU A 671 2.42 21.84 -26.76
C GLU A 671 3.19 21.69 -25.43
N LYS A 672 2.66 20.95 -24.45
CA LYS A 672 3.38 20.61 -23.22
C LYS A 672 4.62 19.75 -23.52
N PHE A 673 4.55 18.89 -24.55
CA PHE A 673 5.69 18.14 -25.06
C PHE A 673 6.69 18.99 -25.85
N ASN A 674 6.28 20.06 -26.52
CA ASN A 674 7.17 20.92 -27.31
C ASN A 674 7.78 22.07 -26.48
N LYS A 675 7.06 22.62 -25.50
CA LYS A 675 7.47 23.79 -24.70
C LYS A 675 8.72 23.54 -23.83
N VAL A 676 8.94 22.30 -23.39
CA VAL A 676 10.16 21.90 -22.65
C VAL A 676 11.42 22.00 -23.54
N ASN A 677 11.30 21.95 -24.87
CA ASN A 677 12.44 22.15 -25.78
C ASN A 677 12.85 23.62 -25.91
N GLU A 678 11.94 24.56 -25.65
CA GLU A 678 12.25 26.00 -25.75
C GLU A 678 12.92 26.53 -24.48
N GLU A 679 12.62 25.97 -23.31
CA GLU A 679 13.19 26.40 -22.02
C GLU A 679 14.60 25.87 -21.71
N LYS A 680 15.22 25.09 -22.62
CA LYS A 680 16.60 24.56 -22.47
C LYS A 680 17.60 25.05 -23.53
N LYS A 681 17.32 26.15 -24.23
CA LYS A 681 18.39 26.87 -24.95
C LYS A 681 19.22 27.65 -23.94
N ASP A 682 20.37 27.10 -23.58
CA ASP A 682 21.43 27.82 -22.85
C ASP A 682 21.87 29.05 -23.67
N PRO A 683 21.88 30.27 -23.10
CA PRO A 683 22.38 31.46 -23.77
C PRO A 683 23.89 31.58 -23.54
N LEU A 684 24.67 30.61 -24.01
CA LEU A 684 26.13 30.64 -23.93
C LEU A 684 26.71 29.87 -25.12
N LEU A 685 26.67 30.53 -26.28
CA LEU A 685 27.57 30.35 -27.43
C LEU A 685 27.16 31.39 -28.50
N ASP A 686 27.48 32.65 -28.20
CA ASP A 686 27.61 33.69 -29.21
C ASP A 686 29.11 33.86 -29.46
N THR A 687 29.64 33.07 -30.39
CA THR A 687 30.98 33.28 -30.93
C THR A 687 30.83 33.99 -32.26
N GLY A 688 30.89 35.32 -32.18
CA GLY A 688 31.05 36.19 -33.35
C GLY A 688 32.29 35.78 -34.14
N THR A 689 32.08 35.49 -35.42
CA THR A 689 33.16 35.40 -36.40
C THR A 689 33.45 36.81 -36.89
N SER A 690 34.59 37.34 -36.46
CA SER A 690 35.25 38.49 -37.09
C SER A 690 36.02 38.00 -38.31
N ASP A 691 35.89 38.76 -39.39
CA ASP A 691 36.66 38.64 -40.61
C ASP A 691 38.15 38.89 -40.33
N GLU A 692 39.00 37.94 -40.70
CA GLU A 692 40.39 38.23 -41.03
C GLU A 692 40.80 37.51 -42.32
N ILE A 693 41.11 38.38 -43.29
CA ILE A 693 41.72 38.15 -44.60
C ILE A 693 43.22 37.89 -44.40
N ILE A 694 43.85 37.10 -45.28
CA ILE A 694 45.25 37.18 -45.83
C ILE A 694 45.71 35.76 -46.32
N PRO A 695 46.55 35.60 -47.38
CA PRO A 695 46.10 35.06 -48.65
C PRO A 695 46.86 33.78 -49.09
N THR A 696 46.52 33.32 -50.29
CA THR A 696 47.17 32.29 -51.12
C THR A 696 48.69 32.15 -50.97
N THR A 697 49.14 30.91 -50.68
CA THR A 697 49.87 30.01 -51.61
C THR A 697 49.77 28.57 -51.13
#